data_AF-A0A7X1ZQ34-F1
#
_entry.id   AF-A0A7X1ZQ34-F1
#
_cell.length_a   1.000
_cell.length_b   1.000
_cell.length_c   1.000
_cell.angle_alpha   90.00
_cell.angle_beta   90.00
_cell.angle_gamma   90.00
#
_symmetry.space_group_name_H-M   'P 1'
#
loop_
_entity.id
_entity.type
_entity.pdbx_description
1 polymer ?
#
loop_
_entity_poly.entity_id
_entity_poly.type
_entity_poly.pdbx_seq_one_letter_code
_entity_poly.pdbx_strand_id
1 'polypeptide(L)'
;MVSNYEIVQQPELHKDWLFFIADSTALNATTARVLFAAHRNTSSWDTILALSEPQITYTDGIARSHAIVTKTNSNTMLVIWEAGSTNDYRQRDLRCGVLSNTSFKEFAKLPESNCRNPFVISDQNDTSLLFYVRDDGEVRMNRAVWTLDNVEWLGASQVFAPGGILDQPKASVSGDTIIVVALDLTQGQLHLARSVDKGQDFSKIPSPANEEVVAFDLERSHLTVAEIDPASGGFRLHSFETLDGGSSWTNDFIHPDVFEVIGSIDLLSIAGGGLHCVFESAGDILLTSSPGAVDSWSTPSILAQEFSYQPCLAFNAGELEVVWSSRGDEDTDYDPEEDWRDINGFSQPAHGSRTAALAVGYQGRSYIGASPGAELYVAKTEKHVNLYGSTYEMRVEEDMWIEGLEWLERKGVDIVNSSLAYGDWYSNDELDGKTSPASRAASMAAKRGVLITNAAGNVESAAPYISPPGDAYGIITVGGVDTLGNWWEHGAGVTGSAVGLPDDGRIKPELVAPAAGVYVIDVDDTISHYFYGNGTSYAAPLVAGIAALMLEVHPEYRGNPDTIISLLEQSASNTSSPNDTIGYGIPDAYQAILPLPADIDTFSRNELLPPYPNPFYPGSQALIYFPFRLNKASTRIRLRIFTLSGERVLEKPLVPLYATEEVDDEIAIGTYDDPADLEQIGAFWDGLTENGKPVASGLYLVVLSTQYGSHAAKFLLLR
;
A
#
# COMPACT_ATOMS: atom_id res chain seq x y z
N MET A 1 0.94 -7.40 22.24
CA MET A 1 0.85 -8.71 21.57
C MET A 1 -0.04 -9.66 22.36
N VAL A 2 -1.10 -10.19 21.74
CA VAL A 2 -1.86 -11.33 22.26
C VAL A 2 -1.27 -12.58 21.63
N SER A 3 -0.65 -13.46 22.43
CA SER A 3 -0.10 -14.71 21.91
C SER A 3 -1.22 -15.59 21.32
N ASN A 4 -1.05 -16.09 20.10
CA ASN A 4 -1.98 -16.97 19.38
C ASN A 4 -3.26 -16.31 18.82
N TYR A 5 -3.32 -14.98 18.70
CA TYR A 5 -4.42 -14.28 18.01
C TYR A 5 -3.88 -13.07 17.25
N GLU A 6 -4.45 -12.79 16.08
CA GLU A 6 -4.08 -11.63 15.27
C GLU A 6 -5.04 -10.47 15.54
N ILE A 7 -4.53 -9.26 15.77
CA ILE A 7 -5.37 -8.07 15.94
C ILE A 7 -5.83 -7.61 14.55
N VAL A 8 -7.12 -7.76 14.24
CA VAL A 8 -7.67 -7.51 12.89
C VAL A 8 -8.43 -6.18 12.78
N GLN A 9 -8.44 -5.40 13.87
CA GLN A 9 -9.03 -4.08 13.90
C GLN A 9 -8.23 -3.15 14.80
N GLN A 10 -8.22 -1.86 14.45
CA GLN A 10 -7.69 -0.77 15.26
C GLN A 10 -8.09 -0.89 16.74
N PRO A 11 -7.15 -0.72 17.67
CA PRO A 11 -7.47 -0.62 19.08
C PRO A 11 -8.31 0.62 19.38
N GLU A 12 -9.46 0.44 20.03
CA GLU A 12 -10.29 1.52 20.55
C GLU A 12 -9.95 1.75 22.03
N LEU A 13 -9.61 2.99 22.38
CA LEU A 13 -9.31 3.40 23.75
C LEU A 13 -10.43 4.30 24.29
N HIS A 14 -10.95 3.95 25.46
CA HIS A 14 -11.99 4.75 26.13
C HIS A 14 -11.83 4.72 27.65
N LYS A 15 -11.42 5.84 28.23
CA LYS A 15 -11.09 5.99 29.67
C LYS A 15 -10.08 4.91 30.09
N ASP A 16 -10.39 4.14 31.14
CA ASP A 16 -9.56 3.04 31.65
C ASP A 16 -9.64 1.77 30.79
N TRP A 17 -10.23 1.77 29.58
CA TRP A 17 -10.43 0.54 28.82
C TRP A 17 -9.82 0.59 27.42
N LEU A 18 -9.16 -0.49 27.02
CA LEU A 18 -8.59 -0.72 25.70
C LEU A 18 -9.24 -1.96 25.09
N PHE A 19 -9.73 -1.83 23.87
CA PHE A 19 -10.40 -2.89 23.12
C PHE A 19 -9.74 -3.10 21.78
N PHE A 20 -9.78 -4.34 21.34
CA PHE A 20 -9.46 -4.67 19.96
C PHE A 20 -10.14 -6.00 19.62
N ILE A 21 -10.43 -6.20 18.33
CA ILE A 21 -10.82 -7.51 17.83
C ILE A 21 -9.56 -8.28 17.53
N ALA A 22 -9.48 -9.49 18.05
CA ALA A 22 -8.54 -10.46 17.53
C ALA A 22 -9.28 -11.59 16.82
N ASP A 23 -8.75 -12.02 15.67
CA ASP A 23 -9.30 -13.13 14.92
C ASP A 23 -8.54 -14.42 15.25
N SER A 24 -9.29 -15.50 15.48
CA SER A 24 -8.73 -16.84 15.66
C SER A 24 -8.81 -17.68 14.38
N THR A 25 -9.50 -17.19 13.35
CA THR A 25 -9.63 -17.87 12.04
C THR A 25 -8.28 -17.97 11.31
N ALA A 26 -7.31 -17.11 11.63
CA ALA A 26 -5.90 -17.29 11.26
C ALA A 26 -5.31 -18.64 11.72
N LEU A 27 -5.97 -19.34 12.65
CA LEU A 27 -5.60 -20.65 13.21
C LEU A 27 -6.60 -21.78 12.86
N ASN A 28 -7.36 -21.67 11.77
CA ASN A 28 -8.20 -22.76 11.24
C ASN A 28 -9.44 -23.11 12.09
N ALA A 29 -9.99 -22.15 12.85
CA ALA A 29 -11.30 -22.28 13.48
C ALA A 29 -12.41 -22.00 12.46
N THR A 30 -13.43 -22.87 12.36
CA THR A 30 -14.57 -22.67 11.44
C THR A 30 -15.44 -21.46 11.80
N THR A 31 -15.23 -20.87 12.98
CA THR A 31 -15.85 -19.64 13.48
C THR A 31 -15.13 -19.20 14.76
N ALA A 32 -14.51 -17.99 14.78
CA ALA A 32 -14.55 -17.05 15.93
C ALA A 32 -13.64 -15.83 15.75
N ARG A 33 -14.25 -14.63 15.81
CA ARG A 33 -13.60 -13.36 16.13
C ARG A 33 -13.88 -13.05 17.60
N VAL A 34 -12.85 -12.67 18.35
CA VAL A 34 -12.91 -12.50 19.80
C VAL A 34 -12.63 -11.05 20.15
N LEU A 35 -13.53 -10.42 20.90
CA LEU A 35 -13.29 -9.12 21.50
C LEU A 35 -12.36 -9.30 22.71
N PHE A 36 -11.21 -8.64 22.69
CA PHE A 36 -10.32 -8.54 23.84
C PHE A 36 -10.52 -7.19 24.52
N ALA A 37 -10.43 -7.21 25.85
CA ALA A 37 -10.52 -6.01 26.66
C ALA A 37 -9.45 -6.02 27.75
N ALA A 38 -8.66 -4.95 27.79
CA ALA A 38 -7.80 -4.64 28.92
C ALA A 38 -8.39 -3.46 29.69
N HIS A 39 -8.12 -3.42 30.99
CA HIS A 39 -8.49 -2.28 31.83
C HIS A 39 -7.27 -1.76 32.58
N ARG A 40 -7.11 -0.44 32.57
CA ARG A 40 -6.04 0.26 33.25
C ARG A 40 -6.35 0.35 34.74
N ASN A 41 -5.41 -0.07 35.58
CA ASN A 41 -5.50 0.06 37.03
C ASN A 41 -4.23 0.72 37.56
N THR A 42 -4.35 1.90 38.18
CA THR A 42 -3.33 2.74 38.87
C THR A 42 -1.97 3.00 38.17
N SER A 43 -1.49 2.16 37.24
CA SER A 43 -0.27 2.31 36.45
C SER A 43 -0.09 1.27 35.34
N SER A 44 -0.86 0.18 35.29
CA SER A 44 -0.72 -0.90 34.29
C SER A 44 -2.04 -1.30 33.67
N TRP A 45 -1.97 -1.87 32.45
CA TRP A 45 -3.08 -2.57 31.82
C TRP A 45 -3.14 -3.99 32.36
N ASP A 46 -4.23 -4.31 33.06
CA ASP A 46 -4.55 -5.68 33.43
C ASP A 46 -5.44 -6.28 32.34
N THR A 47 -5.08 -7.45 31.81
CA THR A 47 -5.96 -8.21 30.92
C THR A 47 -7.18 -8.61 31.73
N ILE A 48 -8.29 -7.89 31.53
CA ILE A 48 -9.53 -8.19 32.22
C ILE A 48 -10.23 -9.37 31.57
N LEU A 49 -10.21 -9.45 30.23
CA LEU A 49 -10.87 -10.50 29.47
C LEU A 49 -10.03 -10.87 28.23
N ALA A 50 -9.20 -11.90 28.37
CA ALA A 50 -9.07 -12.86 27.29
C ALA A 50 -10.31 -13.75 27.40
N LEU A 51 -11.23 -13.67 26.45
CA LEU A 51 -12.31 -14.66 26.40
C LEU A 51 -11.64 -16.01 26.11
N SER A 52 -11.37 -16.80 27.14
CA SER A 52 -10.65 -18.08 27.05
C SER A 52 -11.38 -19.12 26.18
N GLU A 53 -12.64 -18.85 25.87
CA GLU A 53 -13.43 -19.49 24.82
C GLU A 53 -14.17 -18.40 24.03
N PRO A 54 -14.33 -18.56 22.70
CA PRO A 54 -15.04 -17.58 21.88
C PRO A 54 -16.48 -17.39 22.38
N GLN A 55 -16.79 -16.20 22.92
CA GLN A 55 -18.14 -15.88 23.39
C GLN A 55 -19.04 -15.34 22.27
N ILE A 56 -18.47 -14.96 21.13
CA ILE A 56 -19.18 -14.53 19.93
C ILE A 56 -18.78 -15.49 18.80
N THR A 57 -19.49 -16.61 18.70
CA THR A 57 -19.32 -17.56 17.60
C THR A 57 -20.28 -17.17 16.49
N TYR A 58 -19.78 -16.54 15.43
CA TYR A 58 -20.58 -16.20 14.26
C TYR A 58 -20.05 -16.90 13.01
N THR A 59 -20.95 -17.56 12.28
CA THR A 59 -20.64 -18.20 10.99
C THR A 59 -20.33 -17.21 9.90
N ASP A 60 -20.74 -15.95 10.07
CA ASP A 60 -20.68 -14.95 9.00
C ASP A 60 -19.65 -13.84 9.28
N GLY A 61 -18.96 -13.81 10.44
CA GLY A 61 -17.92 -12.80 10.74
C GLY A 61 -18.42 -11.54 11.49
N ILE A 62 -17.45 -10.77 12.02
CA ILE A 62 -17.61 -9.47 12.74
C ILE A 62 -16.98 -8.38 11.86
N ALA A 63 -17.78 -7.61 11.13
CA ALA A 63 -17.27 -6.70 10.10
C ALA A 63 -16.37 -5.59 10.69
N ARG A 64 -16.79 -4.97 11.81
CA ARG A 64 -16.06 -4.01 12.65
C ARG A 64 -16.70 -3.98 14.06
N SER A 65 -15.93 -3.88 15.14
CA SER A 65 -16.44 -3.49 16.46
C SER A 65 -16.38 -1.99 16.60
N HIS A 66 -17.42 -1.39 17.12
CA HIS A 66 -17.44 0.03 17.41
C HIS A 66 -18.37 0.26 18.61
N ALA A 67 -17.91 1.09 19.53
CA ALA A 67 -18.63 1.72 20.63
C ALA A 67 -18.63 1.02 22.01
N ILE A 68 -18.16 1.81 22.96
CA ILE A 68 -17.90 1.53 24.35
C ILE A 68 -18.55 2.66 25.17
N VAL A 69 -19.57 2.36 25.97
CA VAL A 69 -20.04 3.32 26.98
C VAL A 69 -19.96 2.72 28.37
N THR A 70 -19.09 3.32 29.18
CA THR A 70 -19.09 3.14 30.63
C THR A 70 -20.25 3.93 31.23
N LYS A 71 -21.11 3.30 32.02
CA LYS A 71 -21.91 4.06 32.99
C LYS A 71 -20.94 4.73 33.96
N THR A 72 -21.16 6.02 34.23
CA THR A 72 -20.23 6.91 34.95
C THR A 72 -19.91 6.48 36.39
N ASN A 73 -20.52 5.41 36.91
CA ASN A 73 -20.41 4.96 38.30
C ASN A 73 -20.38 3.43 38.49
N SER A 74 -19.92 2.65 37.51
CA SER A 74 -19.85 1.18 37.64
C SER A 74 -18.68 0.57 36.90
N ASN A 75 -18.11 -0.51 37.44
CA ASN A 75 -17.21 -1.45 36.74
C ASN A 75 -17.94 -2.23 35.62
N THR A 76 -18.90 -1.60 34.93
CA THR A 76 -19.72 -2.19 33.87
C THR A 76 -19.92 -1.23 32.70
N MET A 77 -20.06 -1.80 31.51
CA MET A 77 -19.96 -1.08 30.26
C MET A 77 -20.84 -1.71 29.19
N LEU A 78 -21.56 -0.90 28.41
CA LEU A 78 -22.29 -1.35 27.23
C LEU A 78 -21.32 -1.38 26.04
N VAL A 79 -21.23 -2.54 25.40
CA VAL A 79 -20.44 -2.80 24.19
C VAL A 79 -21.41 -2.97 23.04
N ILE A 80 -21.16 -2.28 21.92
CA ILE A 80 -21.86 -2.47 20.65
C ILE A 80 -20.85 -2.98 19.62
N TRP A 81 -21.29 -3.76 18.63
CA TRP A 81 -20.44 -4.18 17.50
C TRP A 81 -21.27 -4.48 16.26
N GLU A 82 -20.64 -4.45 15.08
CA GLU A 82 -21.22 -4.87 13.80
C GLU A 82 -20.96 -6.36 13.57
N ALA A 83 -22.02 -7.14 13.39
CA ALA A 83 -21.97 -8.55 13.00
C ALA A 83 -22.52 -8.72 11.58
N GLY A 84 -21.83 -9.46 10.69
CA GLY A 84 -22.29 -9.66 9.30
C GLY A 84 -21.28 -10.38 8.41
N SER A 85 -21.78 -10.95 7.30
CA SER A 85 -21.05 -11.76 6.30
C SER A 85 -19.88 -11.02 5.66
N THR A 86 -18.69 -11.64 5.58
CA THR A 86 -17.58 -11.16 4.72
C THR A 86 -17.97 -11.15 3.24
N ASN A 87 -18.90 -12.01 2.83
CA ASN A 87 -19.30 -12.20 1.43
C ASN A 87 -20.60 -11.47 1.06
N ASP A 88 -21.30 -10.86 2.03
CA ASP A 88 -22.51 -10.07 1.79
C ASP A 88 -22.49 -8.80 2.66
N TYR A 89 -21.78 -7.80 2.16
CA TYR A 89 -21.56 -6.50 2.80
C TYR A 89 -22.85 -5.70 3.09
N ARG A 90 -23.99 -6.13 2.52
CA ARG A 90 -25.31 -5.47 2.66
C ARG A 90 -26.14 -6.00 3.82
N GLN A 91 -25.59 -6.89 4.66
CA GLN A 91 -26.27 -7.42 5.85
C GLN A 91 -25.39 -7.28 7.09
N ARG A 92 -25.19 -6.04 7.54
CA ARG A 92 -24.54 -5.74 8.82
C ARG A 92 -25.59 -5.48 9.90
N ASP A 93 -25.49 -6.22 10.99
CA ASP A 93 -26.38 -6.14 12.13
C ASP A 93 -25.62 -5.62 13.34
N LEU A 94 -26.18 -4.59 14.00
CA LEU A 94 -25.63 -4.15 15.26
C LEU A 94 -26.07 -5.07 16.41
N ARG A 95 -25.11 -5.49 17.22
CA ARG A 95 -25.31 -6.30 18.42
C ARG A 95 -24.86 -5.55 19.66
N CYS A 96 -25.31 -6.01 20.82
CA CYS A 96 -24.99 -5.39 22.09
C CYS A 96 -24.68 -6.40 23.18
N GLY A 97 -23.88 -5.99 24.16
CA GLY A 97 -23.47 -6.80 25.28
C GLY A 97 -23.08 -5.92 26.46
N VAL A 98 -23.16 -6.44 27.68
CA VAL A 98 -22.70 -5.72 28.87
C VAL A 98 -21.46 -6.40 29.42
N LEU A 99 -20.37 -5.64 29.46
CA LEU A 99 -19.09 -6.01 30.02
C LEU A 99 -19.02 -5.60 31.49
N SER A 100 -18.29 -6.36 32.28
CA SER A 100 -17.84 -6.00 33.62
C SER A 100 -16.38 -6.41 33.80
N ASN A 101 -15.75 -6.02 34.92
CA ASN A 101 -14.38 -6.42 35.24
C ASN A 101 -14.16 -7.95 35.32
N THR A 102 -15.22 -8.77 35.33
CA THR A 102 -15.10 -10.23 35.50
C THR A 102 -15.94 -11.05 34.54
N SER A 103 -16.82 -10.44 33.74
CA SER A 103 -17.72 -11.17 32.83
C SER A 103 -18.25 -10.30 31.70
N PHE A 104 -18.48 -10.91 30.54
CA PHE A 104 -19.24 -10.34 29.42
C PHE A 104 -20.56 -11.10 29.27
N LYS A 105 -21.66 -10.37 29.04
CA LYS A 105 -22.97 -10.95 28.74
C LYS A 105 -23.49 -10.37 27.42
N GLU A 106 -23.55 -11.19 26.38
CA GLU A 106 -24.18 -10.81 25.10
C GLU A 106 -25.70 -10.69 25.25
N PHE A 107 -26.26 -9.69 24.58
CA PHE A 107 -27.68 -9.46 24.39
C PHE A 107 -28.03 -9.45 22.89
N ALA A 108 -29.33 -9.42 22.58
CA ALA A 108 -29.80 -9.58 21.21
C ALA A 108 -29.45 -8.39 20.29
N LYS A 109 -29.56 -8.66 18.97
CA LYS A 109 -29.51 -7.73 17.84
C LYS A 109 -30.37 -6.47 18.10
N LEU A 110 -29.90 -5.32 17.67
CA LEU A 110 -30.72 -4.12 17.56
C LEU A 110 -31.92 -4.35 16.63
N PRO A 111 -33.04 -3.62 16.80
CA PRO A 111 -34.24 -3.85 15.99
C PRO A 111 -34.04 -3.63 14.49
N GLU A 112 -32.99 -2.89 14.11
CA GLU A 112 -32.71 -2.48 12.74
C GLU A 112 -31.51 -3.24 12.20
N SER A 113 -31.64 -3.71 10.95
CA SER A 113 -30.56 -4.32 10.17
C SER A 113 -29.92 -3.29 9.26
N ASN A 114 -28.78 -3.65 8.68
CA ASN A 114 -28.04 -2.85 7.69
C ASN A 114 -27.57 -1.52 8.28
N CYS A 115 -26.91 -1.63 9.44
CA CYS A 115 -26.46 -0.52 10.26
C CYS A 115 -24.95 -0.67 10.52
N ARG A 116 -24.23 0.44 10.44
CA ARG A 116 -22.77 0.54 10.59
C ARG A 116 -22.36 1.77 11.40
N ASN A 117 -21.09 1.84 11.73
CA ASN A 117 -20.42 2.92 12.45
C ASN A 117 -21.18 3.37 13.71
N PRO A 118 -21.49 2.47 14.65
CA PRO A 118 -22.21 2.83 15.87
C PRO A 118 -21.36 3.74 16.78
N PHE A 119 -21.99 4.69 17.46
CA PHE A 119 -21.40 5.53 18.51
C PHE A 119 -22.35 5.60 19.69
N VAL A 120 -21.86 5.48 20.92
CA VAL A 120 -22.73 5.53 22.10
C VAL A 120 -22.25 6.63 23.04
N ILE A 121 -23.18 7.36 23.66
CA ILE A 121 -22.91 8.32 24.74
C ILE A 121 -23.95 8.20 25.86
N SER A 122 -23.57 8.45 27.11
CA SER A 122 -24.51 8.50 28.23
C SER A 122 -25.15 9.88 28.36
N ASP A 123 -26.45 9.92 28.60
CA ASP A 123 -27.13 11.13 29.08
C ASP A 123 -26.95 11.31 30.60
N GLN A 124 -27.35 12.47 31.12
CA GLN A 124 -27.23 12.78 32.55
C GLN A 124 -28.16 11.95 33.46
N ASN A 125 -28.98 11.03 32.91
CA ASN A 125 -29.98 10.23 33.61
C ASN A 125 -29.73 8.71 33.51
N ASP A 126 -28.48 8.27 33.29
CA ASP A 126 -28.09 6.86 33.11
C ASP A 126 -28.75 6.15 31.91
N THR A 127 -29.27 6.90 30.93
CA THR A 127 -29.72 6.37 29.63
C THR A 127 -28.57 6.47 28.64
N SER A 128 -28.35 5.42 27.84
CA SER A 128 -27.37 5.43 26.75
C SER A 128 -28.06 5.82 25.44
N LEU A 129 -27.46 6.73 24.69
CA LEU A 129 -27.87 7.14 23.36
C LEU A 129 -26.93 6.45 22.36
N LEU A 130 -27.47 5.60 21.50
CA LEU A 130 -26.75 4.93 20.42
C LEU A 130 -27.05 5.63 19.10
N PHE A 131 -26.03 6.12 18.43
CA PHE A 131 -26.07 6.63 17.07
C PHE A 131 -25.51 5.58 16.11
N TYR A 132 -26.02 5.51 14.89
CA TYR A 132 -25.53 4.60 13.85
C TYR A 132 -25.95 5.09 12.47
N VAL A 133 -25.27 4.58 11.44
CA VAL A 133 -25.50 4.91 10.03
C VAL A 133 -26.15 3.72 9.34
N ARG A 134 -27.22 3.92 8.58
CA ARG A 134 -27.82 2.90 7.71
C ARG A 134 -27.12 2.87 6.34
N ASP A 135 -27.26 1.76 5.61
CA ASP A 135 -26.64 1.62 4.28
C ASP A 135 -27.03 2.73 3.28
N ASP A 136 -28.21 3.33 3.44
CA ASP A 136 -28.67 4.47 2.63
C ASP A 136 -28.08 5.83 3.06
N GLY A 137 -27.16 5.84 4.02
CA GLY A 137 -26.55 7.04 4.60
C GLY A 137 -27.41 7.71 5.67
N GLU A 138 -28.54 7.14 6.08
CA GLU A 138 -29.35 7.71 7.17
C GLU A 138 -28.66 7.53 8.54
N VAL A 139 -28.44 8.64 9.25
CA VAL A 139 -28.00 8.62 10.65
C VAL A 139 -29.22 8.54 11.57
N ARG A 140 -29.22 7.55 12.46
CA ARG A 140 -30.28 7.31 13.44
C ARG A 140 -29.75 7.32 14.86
N MET A 141 -30.64 7.60 15.82
CA MET A 141 -30.36 7.57 17.25
C MET A 141 -31.39 6.68 17.96
N ASN A 142 -30.94 5.69 18.72
CA ASN A 142 -31.76 4.86 19.59
C ASN A 142 -31.37 5.07 21.07
N ARG A 143 -32.32 4.87 21.97
CA ARG A 143 -32.09 5.03 23.42
C ARG A 143 -32.10 3.67 24.10
N ALA A 144 -31.20 3.46 25.06
CA ALA A 144 -31.13 2.25 25.85
C ALA A 144 -31.08 2.53 27.35
N VAL A 145 -31.86 1.75 28.10
CA VAL A 145 -31.67 1.57 29.54
C VAL A 145 -31.19 0.15 29.74
N TRP A 146 -30.08 0.00 30.47
CA TRP A 146 -29.45 -1.30 30.62
C TRP A 146 -28.90 -1.54 32.03
N THR A 147 -28.72 -2.82 32.35
CA THR A 147 -28.10 -3.36 33.56
C THR A 147 -27.17 -4.49 33.13
N LEU A 148 -26.40 -5.08 34.06
CA LEU A 148 -25.60 -6.26 33.75
C LEU A 148 -26.44 -7.41 33.15
N ASP A 149 -27.74 -7.47 33.47
CA ASP A 149 -28.61 -8.57 33.12
C ASP A 149 -29.65 -8.29 32.04
N ASN A 150 -29.78 -7.04 31.56
CA ASN A 150 -30.78 -6.65 30.58
C ASN A 150 -30.39 -5.38 29.81
N VAL A 151 -30.76 -5.30 28.52
CA VAL A 151 -30.70 -4.10 27.69
C VAL A 151 -32.09 -3.85 27.10
N GLU A 152 -32.69 -2.70 27.40
CA GLU A 152 -34.01 -2.29 26.92
C GLU A 152 -33.89 -1.08 25.98
N TRP A 153 -34.30 -1.24 24.72
CA TRP A 153 -34.32 -0.18 23.71
C TRP A 153 -35.64 0.58 23.74
N LEU A 154 -35.58 1.91 23.86
CA LEU A 154 -36.73 2.80 24.02
C LEU A 154 -37.21 3.44 22.71
N GLY A 155 -36.64 3.04 21.57
CA GLY A 155 -37.05 3.48 20.22
C GLY A 155 -36.05 4.41 19.53
N ALA A 156 -36.07 4.38 18.20
CA ALA A 156 -35.13 5.09 17.34
C ALA A 156 -35.75 6.31 16.64
N SER A 157 -35.03 7.43 16.67
CA SER A 157 -35.32 8.66 15.93
C SER A 157 -34.38 8.81 14.74
N GLN A 158 -34.86 9.45 13.68
CA GLN A 158 -34.01 9.87 12.56
C GLN A 158 -33.26 11.16 12.97
N VAL A 159 -31.95 11.19 12.74
CA VAL A 159 -31.13 12.38 13.00
C VAL A 159 -31.02 13.24 11.73
N PHE A 160 -30.52 12.66 10.64
CA PHE A 160 -30.51 13.22 9.29
C PHE A 160 -30.19 12.13 8.26
N ALA A 161 -30.47 12.38 6.98
CA ALA A 161 -30.19 11.45 5.87
C ALA A 161 -29.56 12.22 4.70
N PRO A 162 -28.24 12.46 4.72
CA PRO A 162 -27.56 13.17 3.65
C PRO A 162 -27.29 12.28 2.43
N GLY A 163 -27.36 10.95 2.59
CA GLY A 163 -26.81 9.98 1.63
C GLY A 163 -25.30 9.83 1.81
N GLY A 164 -24.66 9.05 0.94
CA GLY A 164 -23.21 8.91 0.89
C GLY A 164 -22.60 7.97 1.94
N ILE A 165 -21.26 7.93 1.96
CA ILE A 165 -20.48 7.13 2.90
C ILE A 165 -20.10 8.02 4.08
N LEU A 166 -20.64 7.72 5.25
CA LEU A 166 -20.41 8.51 6.46
C LEU A 166 -19.46 7.78 7.40
N ASP A 167 -18.56 8.53 8.03
CA ASP A 167 -17.75 8.09 9.16
C ASP A 167 -18.60 7.87 10.42
N GLN A 168 -17.99 7.37 11.50
CA GLN A 168 -18.63 7.26 12.81
C GLN A 168 -19.16 8.62 13.29
N PRO A 169 -20.48 8.74 13.56
CA PRO A 169 -21.05 9.96 14.06
C PRO A 169 -20.57 10.21 15.49
N LYS A 170 -20.31 11.47 15.86
CA LYS A 170 -20.09 11.86 17.26
C LYS A 170 -21.25 12.72 17.74
N ALA A 171 -21.55 12.64 19.02
CA ALA A 171 -22.62 13.42 19.63
C ALA A 171 -22.22 13.98 20.99
N SER A 172 -22.77 15.15 21.30
CA SER A 172 -22.60 15.83 22.58
C SER A 172 -23.97 16.10 23.21
N VAL A 173 -24.07 15.92 24.53
CA VAL A 173 -25.31 16.07 25.30
C VAL A 173 -25.13 17.12 26.39
N SER A 174 -25.99 18.15 26.37
CA SER A 174 -26.03 19.21 27.38
C SER A 174 -27.48 19.51 27.76
N GLY A 175 -27.89 19.03 28.94
CA GLY A 175 -29.30 19.11 29.37
C GLY A 175 -30.21 18.35 28.41
N ASP A 176 -31.17 19.06 27.80
CA ASP A 176 -32.10 18.50 26.81
C ASP A 176 -31.58 18.63 25.37
N THR A 177 -30.45 19.30 25.18
CA THR A 177 -29.85 19.55 23.87
C THR A 177 -28.86 18.46 23.50
N ILE A 178 -28.99 17.94 22.27
CA ILE A 178 -28.07 16.98 21.67
C ILE A 178 -27.56 17.59 20.37
N ILE A 179 -26.26 17.64 20.18
CA ILE A 179 -25.63 17.97 18.89
C ILE A 179 -25.06 16.68 18.32
N VAL A 180 -25.30 16.40 17.05
CA VAL A 180 -24.79 15.23 16.33
C VAL A 180 -24.06 15.70 15.10
N VAL A 181 -22.88 15.14 14.86
CA VAL A 181 -22.00 15.47 13.74
C VAL A 181 -21.55 14.17 13.09
N ALA A 182 -21.58 14.10 11.76
CA ALA A 182 -21.01 13.01 10.96
C ALA A 182 -20.23 13.57 9.77
N LEU A 183 -19.11 12.94 9.43
CA LEU A 183 -18.30 13.28 8.27
C LEU A 183 -18.71 12.45 7.06
N ASP A 184 -19.04 13.10 5.94
CA ASP A 184 -19.14 12.47 4.62
C ASP A 184 -17.73 12.28 4.05
N LEU A 185 -17.31 11.02 3.94
CA LEU A 185 -15.97 10.63 3.48
C LEU A 185 -15.80 10.83 1.97
N THR A 186 -16.89 10.84 1.20
CA THR A 186 -16.87 11.05 -0.24
C THR A 186 -16.65 12.53 -0.57
N GLN A 187 -17.31 13.43 0.19
CA GLN A 187 -17.28 14.88 -0.04
C GLN A 187 -16.30 15.63 0.87
N GLY A 188 -15.82 15.01 1.94
CA GLY A 188 -15.05 15.69 2.99
C GLY A 188 -15.87 16.78 3.68
N GLN A 189 -17.15 16.54 3.94
CA GLN A 189 -18.08 17.54 4.51
C GLN A 189 -18.73 17.06 5.81
N LEU A 190 -18.92 17.97 6.76
CA LEU A 190 -19.65 17.67 7.99
C LEU A 190 -21.17 17.89 7.83
N HIS A 191 -21.93 16.91 8.30
CA HIS A 191 -23.38 16.98 8.49
C HIS A 191 -23.70 17.11 9.97
N LEU A 192 -24.43 18.16 10.32
CA LEU A 192 -24.77 18.48 11.70
C LEU A 192 -26.28 18.57 11.90
N ALA A 193 -26.74 18.04 13.03
CA ALA A 193 -28.10 18.24 13.51
C ALA A 193 -28.12 18.47 15.01
N ARG A 194 -29.20 19.09 15.47
CA ARG A 194 -29.49 19.25 16.89
C ARG A 194 -30.87 18.75 17.25
N SER A 195 -31.00 18.26 18.48
CA SER A 195 -32.25 18.08 19.18
C SER A 195 -32.29 18.99 20.41
N VAL A 196 -33.47 19.47 20.79
CA VAL A 196 -33.73 20.24 22.03
C VAL A 196 -34.76 19.57 22.94
N ASP A 197 -35.09 18.31 22.64
CA ASP A 197 -36.15 17.54 23.29
C ASP A 197 -35.69 16.12 23.68
N LYS A 198 -34.39 15.98 24.01
CA LYS A 198 -33.76 14.69 24.37
C LYS A 198 -33.77 13.67 23.23
N GLY A 199 -33.58 14.16 22.01
CA GLY A 199 -33.44 13.35 20.81
C GLY A 199 -34.75 12.75 20.31
N GLN A 200 -35.91 13.34 20.65
CA GLN A 200 -37.16 12.92 20.01
C GLN A 200 -37.17 13.37 18.56
N ASP A 201 -36.89 14.66 18.33
CA ASP A 201 -36.80 15.26 17.00
C ASP A 201 -35.43 15.93 16.78
N PHE A 202 -34.92 15.84 15.55
CA PHE A 202 -33.69 16.48 15.12
C PHE A 202 -33.94 17.51 14.02
N SER A 203 -33.17 18.60 14.06
CA SER A 203 -33.18 19.67 13.07
C SER A 203 -31.76 19.89 12.55
N LYS A 204 -31.61 19.98 11.22
CA LYS A 204 -30.33 20.30 10.59
C LYS A 204 -29.82 21.67 11.05
N ILE A 205 -28.52 21.76 11.34
CA ILE A 205 -27.82 23.00 11.70
C ILE A 205 -26.64 23.23 10.74
N PRO A 206 -26.17 24.48 10.58
CA PRO A 206 -25.05 24.77 9.69
C PRO A 206 -23.73 24.17 10.21
N SER A 207 -22.90 23.68 9.29
CA SER A 207 -21.49 23.36 9.56
C SER A 207 -20.67 24.65 9.60
N PRO A 208 -19.77 24.83 10.58
CA PRO A 208 -18.79 25.91 10.56
C PRO A 208 -17.51 25.56 9.78
N ALA A 209 -17.29 24.29 9.48
CA ALA A 209 -16.15 23.78 8.73
C ALA A 209 -16.30 24.01 7.22
N ASN A 210 -15.17 24.10 6.51
CA ASN A 210 -15.14 24.15 5.05
C ASN A 210 -15.32 22.74 4.44
N GLU A 211 -15.04 22.61 3.15
CA GLU A 211 -14.94 21.33 2.44
C GLU A 211 -13.52 20.75 2.63
N GLU A 212 -13.34 19.43 2.48
CA GLU A 212 -12.07 18.69 2.71
C GLU A 212 -11.70 18.42 4.19
N VAL A 213 -12.71 18.16 5.04
CA VAL A 213 -12.50 17.66 6.39
C VAL A 213 -12.03 16.20 6.36
N VAL A 214 -10.97 15.88 7.11
CA VAL A 214 -10.40 14.51 7.21
C VAL A 214 -10.57 13.87 8.58
N ALA A 215 -10.78 14.67 9.62
CA ALA A 215 -11.11 14.19 10.95
C ALA A 215 -11.85 15.26 11.75
N PHE A 216 -12.64 14.83 12.73
CA PHE A 216 -13.33 15.74 13.63
C PHE A 216 -13.49 15.13 15.03
N ASP A 217 -13.70 16.02 15.99
CA ASP A 217 -14.10 15.65 17.34
C ASP A 217 -15.11 16.65 17.91
N LEU A 218 -15.99 16.17 18.78
CA LEU A 218 -17.05 16.96 19.39
C LEU A 218 -17.13 16.66 20.88
N GLU A 219 -16.80 17.65 21.70
CA GLU A 219 -16.95 17.58 23.16
C GLU A 219 -17.71 18.80 23.67
N ARG A 220 -18.85 18.57 24.33
CA ARG A 220 -19.74 19.62 24.85
C ARG A 220 -20.14 20.64 23.77
N SER A 221 -19.65 21.87 23.89
CA SER A 221 -19.90 23.00 22.99
C SER A 221 -18.80 23.20 21.96
N HIS A 222 -17.77 22.35 21.93
CA HIS A 222 -16.60 22.54 21.08
C HIS A 222 -16.55 21.48 19.98
N LEU A 223 -16.43 21.94 18.74
CA LEU A 223 -16.20 21.13 17.56
C LEU A 223 -14.78 21.42 17.06
N THR A 224 -13.94 20.40 16.99
CA THR A 224 -12.58 20.47 16.44
C THR A 224 -12.55 19.70 15.14
N VAL A 225 -11.93 20.26 14.11
CA VAL A 225 -11.82 19.63 12.79
C VAL A 225 -10.40 19.75 12.25
N ALA A 226 -9.98 18.73 11.50
CA ALA A 226 -8.80 18.75 10.66
C ALA A 226 -9.26 18.92 9.20
N GLU A 227 -8.86 19.99 8.55
CA GLU A 227 -9.18 20.32 7.15
C GLU A 227 -7.90 20.25 6.31
N ILE A 228 -7.98 19.75 5.08
CA ILE A 228 -6.84 19.82 4.14
C ILE A 228 -6.58 21.26 3.74
N ASP A 229 -5.32 21.67 3.82
CA ASP A 229 -4.85 22.95 3.34
C ASP A 229 -4.58 22.84 1.82
N PRO A 230 -5.33 23.54 0.97
CA PRO A 230 -5.25 23.37 -0.48
C PRO A 230 -3.93 23.85 -1.09
N ALA A 231 -3.13 24.64 -0.35
CA ALA A 231 -1.85 25.14 -0.83
C ALA A 231 -0.71 24.15 -0.62
N SER A 232 -0.75 23.36 0.45
CA SER A 232 0.33 22.46 0.85
C SER A 232 -0.04 20.98 0.80
N GLY A 233 -1.33 20.63 0.83
CA GLY A 233 -1.82 19.26 0.90
C GLY A 233 -1.70 18.60 2.28
N GLY A 234 -1.13 19.29 3.27
CA GLY A 234 -1.19 18.90 4.68
C GLY A 234 -2.53 19.29 5.31
N PHE A 235 -2.71 19.05 6.61
CA PHE A 235 -3.93 19.41 7.33
C PHE A 235 -3.73 20.58 8.29
N ARG A 236 -4.81 21.33 8.52
CA ARG A 236 -4.90 22.42 9.48
C ARG A 236 -6.00 22.14 10.49
N LEU A 237 -5.74 22.45 11.76
CA LEU A 237 -6.74 22.32 12.83
C LEU A 237 -7.56 23.59 12.99
N HIS A 238 -8.87 23.41 13.06
CA HIS A 238 -9.84 24.46 13.36
C HIS A 238 -10.66 24.04 14.58
N SER A 239 -11.01 25.00 15.42
CA SER A 239 -11.89 24.75 16.55
C SER A 239 -12.96 25.83 16.67
N PHE A 240 -14.18 25.37 16.93
CA PHE A 240 -15.39 26.16 16.95
C PHE A 240 -16.11 25.95 18.28
N GLU A 241 -16.62 27.02 18.89
CA GLU A 241 -17.48 26.93 20.07
C GLU A 241 -18.93 27.31 19.71
N THR A 242 -19.89 26.68 20.37
CA THR A 242 -21.30 27.08 20.32
C THR A 242 -21.89 27.27 21.71
N LEU A 243 -22.52 28.43 21.93
CA LEU A 243 -23.23 28.74 23.18
C LEU A 243 -24.74 28.53 23.08
N ASP A 244 -25.25 28.21 21.89
CA ASP A 244 -26.68 28.11 21.58
C ASP A 244 -27.10 26.74 21.02
N GLY A 245 -26.29 25.71 21.31
CA GLY A 245 -26.59 24.33 20.93
C GLY A 245 -26.43 24.08 19.42
N GLY A 246 -25.40 24.66 18.82
CA GLY A 246 -25.04 24.50 17.41
C GLY A 246 -25.85 25.38 16.45
N SER A 247 -26.67 26.30 16.95
CA SER A 247 -27.42 27.25 16.11
C SER A 247 -26.49 28.26 15.43
N SER A 248 -25.44 28.65 16.14
CA SER A 248 -24.33 29.45 15.65
C SER A 248 -23.03 28.94 16.26
N TRP A 249 -21.94 29.17 15.53
CA TRP A 249 -20.59 28.80 15.92
C TRP A 249 -19.71 30.04 15.89
N THR A 250 -18.93 30.25 16.95
CA THR A 250 -17.82 31.21 16.92
C THR A 250 -16.57 30.48 16.47
N ASN A 251 -15.89 31.06 15.47
CA ASN A 251 -14.58 30.57 15.06
C ASN A 251 -13.59 31.06 16.10
N ASP A 252 -13.20 30.15 16.99
CA ASP A 252 -12.36 30.53 18.11
C ASP A 252 -10.89 30.46 17.72
N PHE A 253 -10.49 29.60 16.76
CA PHE A 253 -9.08 29.42 16.41
C PHE A 253 -8.79 28.64 15.12
N ILE A 254 -7.72 29.05 14.43
CA ILE A 254 -7.10 28.35 13.31
C ILE A 254 -5.63 28.12 13.65
N HIS A 255 -5.16 26.87 13.59
CA HIS A 255 -3.75 26.57 13.84
C HIS A 255 -2.84 27.27 12.80
N PRO A 256 -1.75 27.94 13.22
CA PRO A 256 -0.89 28.67 12.30
C PRO A 256 -0.08 27.74 11.39
N ASP A 257 0.31 26.58 11.90
CA ASP A 257 1.07 25.57 11.15
C ASP A 257 0.13 24.62 10.41
N VAL A 258 0.60 24.17 9.26
CA VAL A 258 0.04 23.06 8.51
C VAL A 258 0.92 21.84 8.74
N PHE A 259 0.30 20.71 9.02
CA PHE A 259 0.99 19.46 9.34
C PHE A 259 0.90 18.50 8.15
N GLU A 260 2.00 17.89 7.78
CA GLU A 260 2.00 16.81 6.79
C GLU A 260 1.47 15.53 7.42
N VAL A 261 0.42 14.95 6.82
CA VAL A 261 -0.13 13.65 7.24
C VAL A 261 -0.14 12.69 6.08
N ILE A 262 0.29 11.48 6.40
CA ILE A 262 0.34 10.34 5.49
C ILE A 262 -0.74 9.33 5.89
N GLY A 263 -0.83 9.04 7.19
CA GLY A 263 -1.74 8.03 7.72
C GLY A 263 -2.96 8.55 8.45
N SER A 264 -3.30 7.84 9.52
CA SER A 264 -4.47 8.13 10.33
C SER A 264 -4.24 9.32 11.24
N ILE A 265 -5.33 10.03 11.53
CA ILE A 265 -5.39 11.15 12.47
C ILE A 265 -6.49 10.85 13.47
N ASP A 266 -6.24 11.18 14.74
CA ASP A 266 -7.28 11.18 15.77
C ASP A 266 -7.24 12.48 16.57
N LEU A 267 -8.43 12.95 16.93
CA LEU A 267 -8.65 14.22 17.60
C LEU A 267 -9.40 13.98 18.90
N LEU A 268 -8.91 14.61 19.97
CA LEU A 268 -9.55 14.56 21.27
C LEU A 268 -9.66 15.94 21.89
N SER A 269 -10.90 16.36 22.14
CA SER A 269 -11.28 17.57 22.84
C SER A 269 -11.66 17.21 24.28
N ILE A 270 -11.11 17.93 25.26
CA ILE A 270 -11.34 17.68 26.69
C ILE A 270 -12.14 18.84 27.28
N ALA A 271 -13.13 18.48 28.11
CA ALA A 271 -13.88 19.42 28.93
C ALA A 271 -12.95 20.35 29.75
N GLY A 272 -12.93 21.64 29.42
CA GLY A 272 -12.04 22.64 30.02
C GLY A 272 -11.07 23.32 29.05
N GLY A 273 -11.15 23.00 27.74
CA GLY A 273 -10.44 23.72 26.67
C GLY A 273 -9.13 23.06 26.22
N GLY A 274 -8.89 21.81 26.61
CA GLY A 274 -7.76 21.01 26.16
C GLY A 274 -8.04 20.38 24.79
N LEU A 275 -7.16 20.56 23.80
CA LEU A 275 -7.26 19.89 22.50
C LEU A 275 -6.00 19.07 22.23
N HIS A 276 -6.17 17.87 21.71
CA HIS A 276 -5.08 16.96 21.38
C HIS A 276 -5.28 16.40 19.98
N CYS A 277 -4.21 16.35 19.21
CA CYS A 277 -4.19 15.76 17.88
C CYS A 277 -3.01 14.81 17.81
N VAL A 278 -3.29 13.56 17.47
CA VAL A 278 -2.27 12.57 17.17
C VAL A 278 -2.43 12.14 15.71
N PHE A 279 -1.31 12.01 15.02
CA PHE A 279 -1.34 11.67 13.60
C PHE A 279 -0.10 10.89 13.19
N GLU A 280 -0.25 10.07 12.16
CA GLU A 280 0.84 9.34 11.52
C GLU A 280 1.37 10.13 10.31
N SER A 281 2.70 10.29 10.28
CA SER A 281 3.40 10.87 9.14
C SER A 281 4.73 10.16 8.91
N ALA A 282 4.87 9.50 7.76
CA ALA A 282 6.08 8.80 7.33
C ALA A 282 6.58 7.73 8.33
N GLY A 283 5.65 7.03 8.98
CA GLY A 283 5.94 5.98 9.97
C GLY A 283 6.16 6.50 11.39
N ASP A 284 6.14 7.82 11.59
CA ASP A 284 6.22 8.45 12.92
C ASP A 284 4.81 8.73 13.47
N ILE A 285 4.61 8.46 14.77
CA ILE A 285 3.41 8.92 15.50
C ILE A 285 3.73 10.24 16.17
N LEU A 286 3.07 11.30 15.72
CA LEU A 286 3.26 12.66 16.24
C LEU A 286 2.07 13.08 17.10
N LEU A 287 2.37 13.74 18.21
CA LEU A 287 1.36 14.34 19.10
C LEU A 287 1.58 15.84 19.21
N THR A 288 0.51 16.61 18.99
CA THR A 288 0.43 18.03 19.35
C THR A 288 -0.75 18.27 20.28
N SER A 289 -0.62 19.26 21.17
CA SER A 289 -1.59 19.49 22.25
C SER A 289 -1.72 20.96 22.61
N SER A 290 -2.90 21.36 23.03
CA SER A 290 -3.23 22.72 23.49
C SER A 290 -3.93 22.66 24.86
N PRO A 291 -3.23 22.90 25.98
CA PRO A 291 -3.69 22.52 27.33
C PRO A 291 -4.63 23.52 28.06
N GLY A 292 -5.55 24.22 27.37
CA GLY A 292 -6.59 25.00 28.08
C GLY A 292 -7.03 26.33 27.46
N ALA A 293 -6.49 26.68 26.30
CA ALA A 293 -7.02 27.69 25.40
C ALA A 293 -6.53 27.31 24.02
N VAL A 294 -7.41 27.41 23.03
CA VAL A 294 -7.13 27.10 21.62
C VAL A 294 -5.85 27.75 21.07
N ASP A 295 -5.34 28.79 21.74
CA ASP A 295 -4.30 29.71 21.29
C ASP A 295 -2.84 29.28 21.58
N SER A 296 -2.59 28.15 22.25
CA SER A 296 -1.21 27.71 22.58
C SER A 296 -0.98 26.22 22.38
N TRP A 297 -0.74 25.82 21.13
CA TRP A 297 -0.37 24.46 20.77
C TRP A 297 1.12 24.19 20.95
N SER A 298 1.45 22.96 21.32
CA SER A 298 2.82 22.46 21.34
C SER A 298 3.31 22.16 19.92
N THR A 299 4.61 22.35 19.67
CA THR A 299 5.24 21.72 18.49
C THR A 299 5.01 20.21 18.55
N PRO A 300 4.70 19.54 17.42
CA PRO A 300 4.52 18.09 17.40
C PRO A 300 5.72 17.37 17.99
N SER A 301 5.48 16.51 18.97
CA SER A 301 6.48 15.60 19.54
C SER A 301 6.28 14.22 18.96
N ILE A 302 7.37 13.59 18.55
CA ILE A 302 7.38 12.19 18.10
C ILE A 302 7.21 11.29 19.33
N LEU A 303 6.17 10.47 19.33
CA LEU A 303 5.86 9.48 20.37
C LEU A 303 6.43 8.11 20.04
N ALA A 304 6.40 7.74 18.75
CA ALA A 304 6.94 6.50 18.22
C ALA A 304 7.51 6.77 16.82
N GLN A 305 8.50 5.98 16.45
CA GLN A 305 9.19 6.05 15.15
C GLN A 305 9.22 4.67 14.54
N GLU A 306 9.18 4.65 13.21
CA GLU A 306 9.26 3.47 12.37
C GLU A 306 8.16 2.44 12.68
N PHE A 307 7.53 1.91 11.63
CA PHE A 307 6.54 0.85 11.74
C PHE A 307 5.38 1.15 12.72
N SER A 308 4.97 2.40 12.91
CA SER A 308 3.88 2.74 13.84
C SER A 308 2.72 3.41 13.10
N TYR A 309 1.48 3.00 13.37
CA TYR A 309 0.29 3.44 12.64
C TYR A 309 -0.98 3.45 13.50
N GLN A 310 -2.05 4.04 12.96
CA GLN A 310 -3.39 4.11 13.56
C GLN A 310 -3.40 4.57 15.04
N PRO A 311 -2.83 5.75 15.34
CA PRO A 311 -2.86 6.26 16.69
C PRO A 311 -4.29 6.62 17.12
N CYS A 312 -4.62 6.41 18.40
CA CYS A 312 -5.87 6.81 19.02
C CYS A 312 -5.63 7.49 20.38
N LEU A 313 -6.54 8.40 20.75
CA LEU A 313 -6.47 9.23 21.94
C LEU A 313 -7.60 8.89 22.93
N ALA A 314 -7.28 8.93 24.22
CA ALA A 314 -8.29 9.01 25.28
C ALA A 314 -7.82 9.92 26.42
N PHE A 315 -8.79 10.45 27.17
CA PHE A 315 -8.52 11.22 28.38
C PHE A 315 -9.13 10.52 29.59
N ASN A 316 -8.31 10.27 30.60
CA ASN A 316 -8.67 9.42 31.71
C ASN A 316 -8.10 9.96 33.03
N ALA A 317 -8.97 10.18 34.02
CA ALA A 317 -8.60 10.65 35.36
C ALA A 317 -7.65 11.87 35.40
N GLY A 318 -7.62 12.70 34.36
CA GLY A 318 -6.72 13.86 34.25
C GLY A 318 -5.44 13.61 33.44
N GLU A 319 -5.24 12.42 32.88
CA GLU A 319 -4.11 12.04 32.03
C GLU A 319 -4.56 11.83 30.57
N LEU A 320 -3.73 12.28 29.63
CA LEU A 320 -3.86 11.94 28.21
C LEU A 320 -3.17 10.59 27.97
N GLU A 321 -3.89 9.67 27.34
CA GLU A 321 -3.39 8.38 26.91
C GLU A 321 -3.38 8.31 25.39
N VAL A 322 -2.31 7.75 24.83
CA VAL A 322 -2.16 7.52 23.40
C VAL A 322 -1.81 6.05 23.20
N VAL A 323 -2.54 5.39 22.30
CA VAL A 323 -2.24 4.02 21.86
C VAL A 323 -2.06 4.04 20.36
N TRP A 324 -1.16 3.22 19.84
CA TRP A 324 -0.94 3.04 18.42
C TRP A 324 -0.64 1.57 18.14
N SER A 325 -0.75 1.19 16.88
CA SER A 325 -0.35 -0.13 16.39
C SER A 325 1.09 -0.07 15.89
N SER A 326 1.86 -1.12 16.12
CA SER A 326 3.15 -1.35 15.44
C SER A 326 2.95 -2.35 14.28
N ARG A 327 3.56 -2.10 13.12
CA ARG A 327 3.62 -2.99 11.96
C ARG A 327 4.81 -3.93 12.12
N GLY A 328 4.66 -5.17 11.68
CA GLY A 328 5.77 -6.13 11.65
C GLY A 328 6.42 -6.40 13.01
N ASP A 329 7.57 -7.04 12.96
CA ASP A 329 8.56 -7.06 14.03
C ASP A 329 9.51 -5.85 13.87
N GLU A 330 10.67 -5.87 14.52
CA GLU A 330 11.63 -4.76 14.49
C GLU A 330 12.61 -4.84 13.31
N ASP A 331 12.47 -5.79 12.37
CA ASP A 331 13.38 -5.92 11.23
C ASP A 331 12.74 -6.35 9.90
N THR A 332 13.50 -6.22 8.81
CA THR A 332 13.05 -6.56 7.45
C THR A 332 13.85 -7.73 6.86
N ASP A 333 14.71 -8.36 7.66
CA ASP A 333 15.62 -9.40 7.22
C ASP A 333 14.99 -10.77 7.47
N TYR A 334 15.28 -11.75 6.62
CA TYR A 334 14.79 -13.11 6.85
C TYR A 334 15.34 -13.66 8.17
N ASP A 335 14.51 -13.77 9.20
CA ASP A 335 14.87 -14.40 10.47
C ASP A 335 14.43 -15.87 10.49
N PRO A 336 15.33 -16.87 10.41
CA PRO A 336 14.95 -18.27 10.48
C PRO A 336 14.27 -18.70 11.79
N GLU A 337 14.31 -17.90 12.86
CA GLU A 337 13.60 -18.11 14.12
C GLU A 337 12.17 -17.53 14.13
N GLU A 338 11.91 -16.46 13.38
CA GLU A 338 10.61 -15.75 13.29
C GLU A 338 9.90 -16.00 11.94
N ASP A 339 10.63 -15.89 10.83
CA ASP A 339 10.28 -16.30 9.47
C ASP A 339 10.43 -17.82 9.29
N TRP A 340 9.49 -18.50 9.94
CA TRP A 340 9.31 -19.94 9.86
C TRP A 340 9.32 -20.43 8.40
N ARG A 341 10.08 -21.51 8.17
CA ARG A 341 9.99 -22.26 6.92
C ARG A 341 8.60 -22.86 6.80
N ASP A 342 7.96 -22.69 5.64
CA ASP A 342 6.75 -23.41 5.25
C ASP A 342 6.87 -24.88 5.67
N ILE A 343 6.10 -25.22 6.71
CA ILE A 343 6.08 -26.53 7.34
C ILE A 343 5.70 -27.51 6.22
N ASN A 344 6.65 -28.38 5.87
CA ASN A 344 6.58 -29.48 4.89
C ASN A 344 7.23 -29.26 3.50
N GLY A 345 8.00 -28.20 3.27
CA GLY A 345 8.82 -28.11 2.05
C GLY A 345 8.01 -28.01 0.75
N PHE A 346 6.77 -27.53 0.84
CA PHE A 346 6.05 -27.05 -0.33
C PHE A 346 6.57 -25.66 -0.70
N SER A 347 6.73 -25.48 -2.01
CA SER A 347 7.39 -24.39 -2.71
C SER A 347 7.03 -22.98 -2.20
N GLN A 348 8.06 -22.16 -1.97
CA GLN A 348 7.86 -20.71 -2.08
C GLN A 348 7.24 -20.41 -3.46
N PRO A 349 6.23 -19.54 -3.56
CA PRO A 349 5.54 -19.31 -4.81
C PRO A 349 6.52 -18.72 -5.83
N ALA A 350 6.74 -19.47 -6.90
CA ALA A 350 7.51 -19.09 -8.10
C ALA A 350 6.98 -17.84 -8.81
N HIS A 351 5.83 -17.32 -8.38
CA HIS A 351 5.08 -16.25 -9.01
C HIS A 351 5.88 -14.96 -9.12
N GLY A 352 6.53 -14.51 -8.03
CA GLY A 352 7.36 -13.31 -8.05
C GLY A 352 8.50 -13.38 -9.08
N SER A 353 9.19 -14.52 -9.16
CA SER A 353 10.25 -14.74 -10.17
C SER A 353 9.71 -14.78 -11.60
N ARG A 354 8.54 -15.40 -11.83
CA ARG A 354 7.87 -15.43 -13.14
C ARG A 354 7.49 -14.01 -13.60
N THR A 355 6.97 -13.20 -12.69
CA THR A 355 6.63 -11.79 -12.92
C THR A 355 7.88 -10.97 -13.21
N ALA A 356 8.94 -11.12 -12.42
CA ALA A 356 10.22 -10.45 -12.64
C ALA A 356 10.85 -10.82 -13.99
N ALA A 357 10.74 -12.08 -14.41
CA ALA A 357 11.22 -12.52 -15.72
C ALA A 357 10.53 -11.78 -16.88
N LEU A 358 9.22 -11.54 -16.80
CA LEU A 358 8.51 -10.78 -17.84
C LEU A 358 8.99 -9.33 -17.96
N ALA A 359 9.42 -8.73 -16.85
CA ALA A 359 10.01 -7.40 -16.86
C ALA A 359 11.46 -7.43 -17.34
N VAL A 360 12.36 -8.20 -16.71
CA VAL A 360 13.82 -8.07 -16.91
C VAL A 360 14.53 -9.36 -17.34
N GLY A 361 13.80 -10.47 -17.47
CA GLY A 361 14.40 -11.77 -17.75
C GLY A 361 15.13 -11.79 -19.08
N TYR A 362 16.33 -12.38 -19.11
CA TYR A 362 17.11 -12.50 -20.34
C TYR A 362 17.75 -13.88 -20.44
N GLN A 363 17.29 -14.66 -21.42
CA GLN A 363 17.97 -15.88 -21.86
C GLN A 363 18.18 -15.79 -23.36
N GLY A 364 19.45 -15.69 -23.78
CA GLY A 364 19.85 -15.49 -25.16
C GLY A 364 19.07 -16.38 -26.14
N ARG A 365 18.47 -15.73 -27.17
CA ARG A 365 17.70 -16.35 -28.27
C ARG A 365 16.39 -17.06 -27.90
N SER A 366 16.10 -17.28 -26.62
CA SER A 366 14.94 -18.06 -26.16
C SER A 366 13.91 -17.21 -25.44
N TYR A 367 14.35 -16.21 -24.66
CA TYR A 367 13.46 -15.40 -23.84
C TYR A 367 14.03 -14.01 -23.58
N ILE A 368 13.19 -12.99 -23.74
CA ILE A 368 13.54 -11.59 -23.49
C ILE A 368 12.32 -10.92 -22.83
N GLY A 369 12.49 -10.45 -21.60
CA GLY A 369 11.53 -9.60 -20.90
C GLY A 369 11.45 -8.21 -21.54
N ALA A 370 10.51 -7.39 -21.09
CA ALA A 370 10.26 -6.08 -21.69
C ALA A 370 11.48 -5.12 -21.59
N SER A 371 12.22 -5.13 -20.48
CA SER A 371 13.36 -4.26 -20.18
C SER A 371 14.51 -5.03 -19.50
N PRO A 372 15.26 -5.88 -20.23
CA PRO A 372 16.27 -6.76 -19.65
C PRO A 372 17.50 -6.05 -19.06
N GLY A 373 17.67 -4.75 -19.32
CA GLY A 373 18.74 -3.93 -18.75
C GLY A 373 18.33 -3.19 -17.46
N ALA A 374 17.10 -3.35 -16.99
CA ALA A 374 16.66 -2.72 -15.75
C ALA A 374 17.16 -3.50 -14.52
N GLU A 375 17.56 -2.77 -13.48
CA GLU A 375 17.95 -3.33 -12.18
C GLU A 375 16.71 -3.57 -11.30
N LEU A 376 16.78 -4.55 -10.40
CA LEU A 376 15.66 -4.92 -9.53
C LEU A 376 16.01 -4.81 -8.05
N TYR A 377 15.08 -4.20 -7.31
CA TYR A 377 14.87 -4.48 -5.89
C TYR A 377 13.68 -5.42 -5.75
N VAL A 378 13.74 -6.38 -4.82
CA VAL A 378 12.69 -7.36 -4.60
C VAL A 378 12.21 -7.25 -3.16
N ALA A 379 10.98 -6.76 -2.99
CA ALA A 379 10.27 -6.79 -1.71
C ALA A 379 9.33 -8.00 -1.70
N LYS A 380 9.46 -8.86 -0.71
CA LYS A 380 8.55 -9.99 -0.50
C LYS A 380 7.60 -9.64 0.64
N THR A 381 6.32 -9.49 0.31
CA THR A 381 5.31 -8.95 1.24
C THR A 381 4.18 -9.93 1.55
N GLU A 382 4.15 -11.07 0.87
CA GLU A 382 3.06 -12.06 0.95
C GLU A 382 3.50 -13.33 1.64
N LYS A 383 2.57 -13.92 2.38
CA LYS A 383 2.73 -15.21 3.00
C LYS A 383 1.86 -16.23 2.27
N HIS A 384 2.46 -17.32 1.79
CA HIS A 384 1.73 -18.29 0.97
C HIS A 384 0.78 -19.17 1.81
N VAL A 385 1.27 -19.70 2.93
CA VAL A 385 0.46 -20.54 3.82
C VAL A 385 0.68 -20.18 5.28
N ASN A 386 -0.25 -20.53 6.15
CA ASN A 386 -0.10 -20.39 7.60
C ASN A 386 0.61 -21.62 8.22
N LEU A 387 0.86 -21.57 9.54
CA LEU A 387 1.51 -22.65 10.32
C LEU A 387 0.80 -24.03 10.21
N TYR A 388 -0.41 -24.07 9.65
CA TYR A 388 -1.22 -25.28 9.47
C TYR A 388 -1.35 -25.71 8.00
N GLY A 389 -0.70 -25.03 7.06
CA GLY A 389 -0.66 -25.36 5.64
C GLY A 389 -1.88 -24.91 4.82
N SER A 390 -2.65 -23.95 5.31
CA SER A 390 -3.76 -23.31 4.57
C SER A 390 -3.30 -21.99 3.92
N THR A 391 -3.88 -21.63 2.77
CA THR A 391 -3.64 -20.32 2.12
C THR A 391 -3.82 -19.19 3.13
N TYR A 392 -2.87 -18.26 3.12
CA TYR A 392 -2.91 -17.07 3.95
C TYR A 392 -3.33 -15.89 3.07
N GLU A 393 -4.39 -15.19 3.49
CA GLU A 393 -4.94 -14.00 2.83
C GLU A 393 -5.59 -13.17 3.95
N MET A 394 -4.90 -12.13 4.40
CA MET A 394 -5.27 -11.39 5.63
C MET A 394 -5.11 -9.88 5.46
N ARG A 395 -5.92 -9.10 6.21
CA ARG A 395 -5.86 -7.63 6.23
C ARG A 395 -4.46 -7.08 6.50
N VAL A 396 -3.67 -7.77 7.33
CA VAL A 396 -2.28 -7.37 7.65
C VAL A 396 -1.34 -7.40 6.44
N GLU A 397 -1.68 -8.12 5.36
CA GLU A 397 -0.84 -8.14 4.15
C GLU A 397 -0.87 -6.79 3.41
N GLU A 398 -1.92 -5.97 3.59
CA GLU A 398 -1.87 -4.58 3.15
C GLU A 398 -0.78 -3.79 3.88
N ASP A 399 -0.60 -4.03 5.18
CA ASP A 399 0.46 -3.35 5.96
C ASP A 399 1.85 -3.83 5.50
N MET A 400 2.03 -5.14 5.27
CA MET A 400 3.27 -5.70 4.70
C MET A 400 3.57 -5.15 3.30
N TRP A 401 2.53 -4.96 2.48
CA TRP A 401 2.65 -4.37 1.16
C TRP A 401 3.11 -2.91 1.22
N ILE A 402 2.49 -2.11 2.11
CA ILE A 402 2.87 -0.71 2.31
C ILE A 402 4.31 -0.61 2.80
N GLU A 403 4.72 -1.49 3.71
CA GLU A 403 6.09 -1.55 4.20
C GLU A 403 7.09 -1.85 3.07
N GLY A 404 6.77 -2.83 2.23
CA GLY A 404 7.55 -3.14 1.04
C GLY A 404 7.66 -1.92 0.10
N LEU A 405 6.56 -1.20 -0.11
CA LEU A 405 6.54 0.03 -0.91
C LEU A 405 7.42 1.13 -0.31
N GLU A 406 7.29 1.41 0.99
CA GLU A 406 8.10 2.42 1.68
C GLU A 406 9.59 2.06 1.66
N TRP A 407 9.93 0.78 1.81
CA TRP A 407 11.30 0.30 1.68
C TRP A 407 11.84 0.52 0.26
N LEU A 408 11.05 0.21 -0.77
CA LEU A 408 11.41 0.46 -2.17
C LEU A 408 11.61 1.97 -2.43
N GLU A 409 10.73 2.84 -1.91
CA GLU A 409 10.91 4.30 -1.96
C GLU A 409 12.24 4.73 -1.32
N ARG A 410 12.58 4.20 -0.14
CA ARG A 410 13.87 4.47 0.53
C ARG A 410 15.09 4.01 -0.29
N LYS A 411 14.94 2.99 -1.14
CA LYS A 411 15.97 2.55 -2.09
C LYS A 411 16.06 3.43 -3.34
N GLY A 412 15.12 4.35 -3.54
CA GLY A 412 15.11 5.28 -4.66
C GLY A 412 14.70 4.63 -5.98
N VAL A 413 13.76 3.68 -5.94
CA VAL A 413 13.25 3.05 -7.17
C VAL A 413 12.48 4.04 -8.04
N ASP A 414 12.61 3.89 -9.36
CA ASP A 414 11.85 4.69 -10.33
C ASP A 414 10.45 4.11 -10.58
N ILE A 415 10.33 2.78 -10.62
CA ILE A 415 9.13 2.03 -10.99
C ILE A 415 8.91 0.87 -10.01
N VAL A 416 7.68 0.69 -9.54
CA VAL A 416 7.25 -0.46 -8.75
C VAL A 416 6.22 -1.26 -9.54
N ASN A 417 6.49 -2.55 -9.75
CA ASN A 417 5.49 -3.51 -10.22
C ASN A 417 4.92 -4.29 -9.04
N SER A 418 3.60 -4.20 -8.83
CA SER A 418 2.87 -4.98 -7.85
C SER A 418 1.90 -5.93 -8.56
N SER A 419 1.95 -7.20 -8.17
CA SER A 419 1.11 -8.26 -8.73
C SER A 419 0.18 -8.85 -7.66
N LEU A 420 -0.34 -7.96 -6.82
CA LEU A 420 -1.14 -8.25 -5.63
C LEU A 420 -2.43 -7.43 -5.63
N ALA A 421 -3.45 -7.96 -4.97
CA ALA A 421 -4.75 -7.32 -4.84
C ALA A 421 -5.47 -7.82 -3.58
N TYR A 422 -6.01 -6.90 -2.79
CA TYR A 422 -6.65 -7.13 -1.50
C TYR A 422 -8.12 -6.75 -1.58
N GLY A 423 -9.00 -7.73 -1.78
CA GLY A 423 -10.43 -7.50 -2.07
C GLY A 423 -11.41 -8.12 -1.06
N ASP A 424 -10.97 -9.10 -0.27
CA ASP A 424 -11.83 -10.00 0.49
C ASP A 424 -12.63 -9.34 1.63
N TRP A 425 -12.30 -8.09 1.95
CA TRP A 425 -12.87 -7.37 3.09
C TRP A 425 -13.27 -5.93 2.81
N TYR A 426 -13.31 -5.56 1.52
CA TYR A 426 -13.82 -4.29 1.04
C TYR A 426 -15.15 -4.48 0.31
N SER A 427 -16.13 -3.66 0.66
CA SER A 427 -17.33 -3.52 -0.16
C SER A 427 -17.03 -2.72 -1.43
N ASN A 428 -17.85 -2.87 -2.47
CA ASN A 428 -17.65 -2.12 -3.72
C ASN A 428 -17.56 -0.61 -3.50
N ASP A 429 -18.34 -0.07 -2.56
CA ASP A 429 -18.33 1.36 -2.26
C ASP A 429 -17.04 1.81 -1.54
N GLU A 430 -16.25 0.87 -1.00
CA GLU A 430 -14.94 1.11 -0.38
C GLU A 430 -13.78 0.94 -1.40
N LEU A 431 -14.03 0.57 -2.65
CA LEU A 431 -13.01 0.49 -3.73
C LEU A 431 -12.81 1.86 -4.40
N ASP A 432 -12.75 2.91 -3.60
CA ASP A 432 -12.73 4.32 -4.01
C ASP A 432 -11.33 4.91 -4.17
N GLY A 433 -10.28 4.09 -3.99
CA GLY A 433 -8.88 4.51 -3.99
C GLY A 433 -8.47 5.33 -2.77
N LYS A 434 -9.34 5.51 -1.78
CA LYS A 434 -9.12 6.34 -0.58
C LYS A 434 -9.35 5.59 0.72
N THR A 435 -10.13 4.52 0.70
CA THR A 435 -10.49 3.76 1.90
C THR A 435 -9.37 2.80 2.31
N SER A 436 -8.82 2.04 1.37
CA SER A 436 -7.74 1.08 1.66
C SER A 436 -6.44 1.80 2.05
N PRO A 437 -5.74 1.35 3.11
CA PRO A 437 -4.39 1.79 3.43
C PRO A 437 -3.41 1.60 2.27
N ALA A 438 -3.46 0.46 1.57
CA ALA A 438 -2.59 0.18 0.44
C ALA A 438 -2.84 1.15 -0.72
N SER A 439 -4.11 1.47 -1.02
CA SER A 439 -4.44 2.42 -2.09
C SER A 439 -3.98 3.84 -1.77
N ARG A 440 -4.16 4.27 -0.52
CA ARG A 440 -3.65 5.56 -0.05
C ARG A 440 -2.14 5.63 -0.18
N ALA A 441 -1.41 4.62 0.28
CA ALA A 441 0.04 4.55 0.19
C ALA A 441 0.52 4.58 -1.26
N ALA A 442 -0.11 3.80 -2.15
CA ALA A 442 0.19 3.79 -3.57
C ALA A 442 0.00 5.17 -4.21
N SER A 443 -1.11 5.85 -3.92
CA SER A 443 -1.35 7.22 -4.38
C SER A 443 -0.34 8.24 -3.87
N MET A 444 0.20 8.02 -2.68
CA MET A 444 1.20 8.91 -2.10
C MET A 444 2.59 8.70 -2.69
N ALA A 445 3.00 7.45 -2.88
CA ALA A 445 4.24 7.12 -3.58
C ALA A 445 4.22 7.64 -5.02
N ALA A 446 3.07 7.51 -5.71
CA ALA A 446 2.86 8.12 -7.03
C ALA A 446 3.06 9.65 -7.01
N LYS A 447 2.47 10.36 -6.04
CA LYS A 447 2.67 11.81 -5.87
C LYS A 447 4.13 12.18 -5.57
N ARG A 448 4.91 11.27 -4.95
CA ARG A 448 6.34 11.45 -4.66
C ARG A 448 7.24 11.11 -5.85
N GLY A 449 6.66 10.66 -6.96
CA GLY A 449 7.36 10.46 -8.22
C GLY A 449 7.65 9.00 -8.58
N VAL A 450 7.17 8.03 -7.78
CA VAL A 450 7.33 6.60 -8.09
C VAL A 450 6.19 6.15 -9.02
N LEU A 451 6.53 5.61 -10.19
CA LEU A 451 5.51 5.02 -11.06
C LEU A 451 5.15 3.63 -10.54
N ILE A 452 3.87 3.40 -10.21
CA ILE A 452 3.39 2.08 -9.79
C ILE A 452 2.55 1.46 -10.91
N THR A 453 2.87 0.22 -11.27
CA THR A 453 2.02 -0.64 -12.10
C THR A 453 1.44 -1.77 -11.25
N ASN A 454 0.12 -1.80 -11.07
CA ASN A 454 -0.56 -2.84 -10.30
C ASN A 454 -1.37 -3.77 -11.22
N ALA A 455 -1.38 -5.07 -10.93
CA ALA A 455 -2.30 -5.99 -11.61
C ALA A 455 -3.76 -5.66 -11.28
N ALA A 456 -4.67 -5.79 -12.24
CA ALA A 456 -6.10 -5.54 -12.01
C ALA A 456 -6.77 -6.57 -11.07
N GLY A 457 -6.20 -7.77 -10.95
CA GLY A 457 -6.78 -8.91 -10.25
C GLY A 457 -7.37 -9.95 -11.20
N ASN A 458 -7.54 -11.17 -10.70
CA ASN A 458 -8.07 -12.32 -11.44
C ASN A 458 -9.36 -12.77 -10.76
N VAL A 459 -10.49 -12.76 -11.46
CA VAL A 459 -11.81 -12.94 -10.85
C VAL A 459 -12.61 -14.05 -11.54
N GLU A 460 -13.42 -14.74 -10.75
CA GLU A 460 -14.37 -15.78 -11.19
C GLU A 460 -15.83 -15.43 -10.79
N SER A 461 -16.05 -14.19 -10.31
CA SER A 461 -17.23 -13.79 -9.54
C SER A 461 -18.19 -12.88 -10.32
N ALA A 462 -19.37 -12.66 -9.71
CA ALA A 462 -20.37 -11.68 -10.15
C ALA A 462 -20.06 -10.23 -9.71
N ALA A 463 -19.06 -10.02 -8.85
CA ALA A 463 -18.52 -8.71 -8.45
C ALA A 463 -17.03 -8.64 -8.87
N PRO A 464 -16.76 -8.54 -10.19
CA PRO A 464 -15.45 -8.78 -10.80
C PRO A 464 -14.53 -7.54 -10.77
N TYR A 465 -14.57 -6.77 -9.69
CA TYR A 465 -13.99 -5.43 -9.68
C TYR A 465 -12.53 -5.41 -9.24
N ILE A 466 -11.79 -4.45 -9.78
CA ILE A 466 -10.44 -4.12 -9.34
C ILE A 466 -10.44 -3.85 -7.84
N SER A 467 -9.49 -4.49 -7.13
CA SER A 467 -9.32 -4.35 -5.69
C SER A 467 -8.06 -3.54 -5.36
N PRO A 468 -7.98 -2.93 -4.16
CA PRO A 468 -6.77 -2.31 -3.64
C PRO A 468 -5.49 -3.14 -3.80
N PRO A 469 -4.33 -2.51 -4.05
CA PRO A 469 -4.15 -1.09 -4.31
C PRO A 469 -4.48 -0.68 -5.76
N GLY A 470 -5.01 -1.57 -6.59
CA GLY A 470 -5.33 -1.31 -8.00
C GLY A 470 -6.41 -0.24 -8.23
N ASP A 471 -7.16 0.14 -7.21
CA ASP A 471 -8.11 1.27 -7.27
C ASP A 471 -7.45 2.61 -6.93
N ALA A 472 -6.15 2.67 -6.61
CA ALA A 472 -5.46 3.91 -6.24
C ALA A 472 -5.38 4.93 -7.39
N TYR A 473 -5.28 6.21 -7.02
CA TYR A 473 -5.01 7.33 -7.92
C TYR A 473 -3.52 7.44 -8.25
N GLY A 474 -3.20 7.93 -9.46
CA GLY A 474 -1.82 8.23 -9.87
C GLY A 474 -0.97 7.00 -10.21
N ILE A 475 -1.56 5.80 -10.20
CA ILE A 475 -0.90 4.54 -10.58
C ILE A 475 -1.50 3.99 -11.88
N ILE A 476 -0.82 3.04 -12.50
CA ILE A 476 -1.34 2.28 -13.64
C ILE A 476 -1.87 0.95 -13.15
N THR A 477 -3.17 0.72 -13.30
CA THR A 477 -3.76 -0.60 -13.12
C THR A 477 -3.84 -1.31 -14.46
N VAL A 478 -3.32 -2.54 -14.49
CA VAL A 478 -3.13 -3.30 -15.73
C VAL A 478 -4.05 -4.51 -15.77
N GLY A 479 -5.05 -4.45 -16.63
CA GLY A 479 -5.94 -5.55 -16.94
C GLY A 479 -5.36 -6.52 -17.96
N GLY A 480 -6.12 -7.58 -18.26
CA GLY A 480 -5.67 -8.69 -19.07
C GLY A 480 -6.33 -8.80 -20.44
N VAL A 481 -5.50 -9.06 -21.45
CA VAL A 481 -5.91 -9.58 -22.77
C VAL A 481 -5.22 -10.92 -23.05
N ASP A 482 -5.72 -11.67 -24.03
CA ASP A 482 -4.99 -12.79 -24.63
C ASP A 482 -3.86 -12.29 -25.55
N THR A 483 -3.02 -13.21 -26.05
CA THR A 483 -1.92 -12.87 -26.98
C THR A 483 -2.39 -12.38 -28.36
N LEU A 484 -3.69 -12.38 -28.64
CA LEU A 484 -4.29 -11.83 -29.86
C LEU A 484 -4.92 -10.44 -29.62
N GLY A 485 -4.90 -9.95 -28.38
CA GLY A 485 -5.45 -8.67 -27.97
C GLY A 485 -6.94 -8.69 -27.65
N ASN A 486 -7.57 -9.86 -27.52
CA ASN A 486 -8.95 -9.95 -27.03
C ASN A 486 -8.96 -9.85 -25.51
N TRP A 487 -9.95 -9.16 -24.93
CA TRP A 487 -10.11 -9.10 -23.48
C TRP A 487 -10.14 -10.50 -22.86
N TRP A 488 -9.39 -10.68 -21.77
CA TRP A 488 -9.36 -11.94 -21.02
C TRP A 488 -10.61 -12.03 -20.14
N GLU A 489 -11.69 -12.48 -20.75
CA GLU A 489 -13.04 -12.52 -20.18
C GLU A 489 -13.14 -13.48 -18.98
N HIS A 490 -13.82 -13.02 -17.93
CA HIS A 490 -14.20 -13.83 -16.77
C HIS A 490 -15.66 -14.29 -16.86
N GLY A 491 -16.02 -15.32 -16.10
CA GLY A 491 -17.39 -15.84 -16.05
C GLY A 491 -17.56 -16.93 -15.00
N ALA A 492 -18.75 -17.51 -14.93
CA ALA A 492 -19.05 -18.58 -13.99
C ALA A 492 -18.12 -19.81 -14.23
N GLY A 493 -17.15 -20.00 -13.35
CA GLY A 493 -16.12 -21.04 -13.46
C GLY A 493 -15.05 -20.75 -14.52
N VAL A 494 -14.91 -19.49 -14.95
CA VAL A 494 -13.88 -19.03 -15.89
C VAL A 494 -13.17 -17.83 -15.26
N THR A 495 -11.89 -18.01 -14.92
CA THR A 495 -11.04 -16.93 -14.43
C THR A 495 -10.72 -15.96 -15.57
N GLY A 496 -10.85 -14.66 -15.31
CA GLY A 496 -10.45 -13.61 -16.23
C GLY A 496 -9.99 -12.34 -15.52
N SER A 497 -9.73 -11.29 -16.28
CA SER A 497 -9.31 -9.99 -15.77
C SER A 497 -10.43 -9.31 -14.99
N ALA A 498 -10.12 -8.74 -13.84
CA ALA A 498 -11.01 -7.79 -13.18
C ALA A 498 -11.21 -6.52 -14.03
N VAL A 499 -12.30 -5.81 -13.76
CA VAL A 499 -12.75 -4.59 -14.46
C VAL A 499 -12.95 -3.44 -13.47
N GLY A 500 -12.99 -2.21 -13.95
CA GLY A 500 -13.35 -1.04 -13.12
C GLY A 500 -14.79 -1.10 -12.62
N LEU A 501 -15.07 -0.31 -11.59
CA LEU A 501 -16.44 -0.15 -11.09
C LEU A 501 -17.28 0.66 -12.09
N PRO A 502 -18.50 0.21 -12.42
CA PRO A 502 -19.44 1.01 -13.19
C PRO A 502 -19.74 2.32 -12.47
N ASP A 503 -19.83 3.42 -13.22
CA ASP A 503 -20.21 4.75 -12.72
C ASP A 503 -19.24 5.40 -11.70
N ASP A 504 -18.07 4.82 -11.46
CA ASP A 504 -16.98 5.36 -10.61
C ASP A 504 -16.37 6.67 -11.18
N GLY A 505 -16.60 6.96 -12.46
CA GLY A 505 -16.09 8.16 -13.14
C GLY A 505 -14.58 8.14 -13.41
N ARG A 506 -13.84 7.16 -12.87
CA ARG A 506 -12.43 6.86 -13.17
C ARG A 506 -12.34 5.83 -14.30
N ILE A 507 -11.26 5.88 -15.09
CA ILE A 507 -10.95 4.82 -16.08
C ILE A 507 -10.03 3.82 -15.41
N LYS A 508 -10.58 2.67 -15.01
CA LYS A 508 -9.86 1.53 -14.45
C LYS A 508 -10.30 0.24 -15.17
N PRO A 509 -9.40 -0.70 -15.50
CA PRO A 509 -7.94 -0.50 -15.50
C PRO A 509 -7.54 0.60 -16.49
N GLU A 510 -6.43 1.30 -16.28
CA GLU A 510 -5.95 2.29 -17.25
C GLU A 510 -5.49 1.61 -18.54
N LEU A 511 -4.76 0.50 -18.43
CA LEU A 511 -4.17 -0.19 -19.56
C LEU A 511 -4.43 -1.69 -19.48
N VAL A 512 -4.26 -2.37 -20.61
CA VAL A 512 -4.24 -3.83 -20.65
C VAL A 512 -2.98 -4.34 -21.34
N ALA A 513 -2.51 -5.51 -20.93
CA ALA A 513 -1.43 -6.21 -21.59
C ALA A 513 -1.70 -7.73 -21.60
N PRO A 514 -0.93 -8.52 -22.37
CA PRO A 514 -1.09 -9.96 -22.39
C PRO A 514 -1.05 -10.55 -20.97
N ALA A 515 -2.15 -11.16 -20.56
CA ALA A 515 -2.35 -11.84 -19.28
C ALA A 515 -2.66 -13.32 -19.49
N ALA A 516 -3.30 -13.70 -20.60
CA ALA A 516 -3.64 -15.09 -20.91
C ALA A 516 -2.75 -15.67 -22.01
N GLY A 517 -2.22 -16.87 -21.78
CA GLY A 517 -1.32 -17.55 -22.70
C GLY A 517 0.06 -16.91 -22.78
N VAL A 518 0.55 -16.33 -21.69
CA VAL A 518 1.85 -15.64 -21.62
C VAL A 518 2.95 -16.65 -21.39
N TYR A 519 4.01 -16.63 -22.22
CA TYR A 519 5.15 -17.51 -22.05
C TYR A 519 6.07 -16.99 -20.93
N VAL A 520 6.33 -17.81 -19.90
CA VAL A 520 7.09 -17.42 -18.69
C VAL A 520 8.15 -18.47 -18.32
N ILE A 521 9.16 -18.05 -17.57
CA ILE A 521 10.24 -18.90 -17.01
C ILE A 521 9.76 -19.51 -15.69
N ASP A 522 9.96 -20.81 -15.48
CA ASP A 522 9.74 -21.46 -14.18
C ASP A 522 11.00 -21.47 -13.30
N VAL A 523 10.83 -21.57 -11.98
CA VAL A 523 11.91 -21.37 -10.98
C VAL A 523 12.70 -22.63 -10.60
N ASP A 524 12.35 -23.79 -11.16
CA ASP A 524 13.08 -25.02 -10.87
C ASP A 524 14.39 -25.05 -11.67
N ASP A 525 15.49 -25.45 -11.02
CA ASP A 525 16.89 -25.42 -11.53
C ASP A 525 17.15 -26.54 -12.56
N THR A 526 16.11 -26.91 -13.32
CA THR A 526 16.15 -27.92 -14.37
C THR A 526 15.80 -27.30 -15.72
N ILE A 527 16.64 -27.62 -16.72
CA ILE A 527 16.81 -27.01 -18.06
C ILE A 527 15.53 -26.86 -18.92
N SER A 528 14.38 -27.41 -18.51
CA SER A 528 13.25 -27.70 -19.41
C SER A 528 11.91 -27.01 -19.16
N HIS A 529 11.81 -25.97 -18.33
CA HIS A 529 10.47 -25.49 -17.91
C HIS A 529 10.22 -24.00 -18.18
N TYR A 530 9.92 -23.70 -19.44
CA TYR A 530 9.03 -22.60 -19.79
C TYR A 530 7.59 -23.10 -19.89
N PHE A 531 6.61 -22.27 -19.56
CA PHE A 531 5.20 -22.63 -19.76
C PHE A 531 4.36 -21.41 -20.13
N TYR A 532 3.12 -21.67 -20.56
CA TYR A 532 2.12 -20.64 -20.79
C TYR A 532 1.30 -20.43 -19.52
N GLY A 533 1.46 -19.27 -18.90
CA GLY A 533 0.73 -18.83 -17.72
C GLY A 533 -0.45 -17.92 -18.04
N ASN A 534 -1.40 -17.85 -17.10
CA ASN A 534 -2.50 -16.90 -17.12
C ASN A 534 -2.51 -16.06 -15.83
N GLY A 535 -2.80 -14.76 -15.93
CA GLY A 535 -2.91 -13.84 -14.79
C GLY A 535 -2.64 -12.39 -15.18
N THR A 536 -3.39 -11.44 -14.63
CA THR A 536 -3.10 -10.00 -14.76
C THR A 536 -1.78 -9.63 -14.11
N SER A 537 -1.30 -10.46 -13.19
CA SER A 537 0.08 -10.46 -12.67
C SER A 537 1.16 -10.62 -13.74
N TYR A 538 0.84 -11.14 -14.92
CA TYR A 538 1.76 -11.20 -16.06
C TYR A 538 1.62 -10.00 -17.00
N ALA A 539 0.50 -9.28 -16.94
CA ALA A 539 0.28 -8.08 -17.73
C ALA A 539 0.99 -6.86 -17.10
N ALA A 540 0.88 -6.67 -15.79
CA ALA A 540 1.51 -5.58 -15.05
C ALA A 540 3.03 -5.42 -15.32
N PRO A 541 3.87 -6.47 -15.22
CA PRO A 541 5.32 -6.34 -15.44
C PRO A 541 5.69 -5.99 -16.88
N LEU A 542 4.84 -6.31 -17.86
CA LEU A 542 5.07 -5.92 -19.26
C LEU A 542 4.94 -4.40 -19.41
N VAL A 543 3.92 -3.79 -18.79
CA VAL A 543 3.75 -2.33 -18.80
C VAL A 543 4.85 -1.64 -17.99
N ALA A 544 5.25 -2.22 -16.85
CA ALA A 544 6.38 -1.72 -16.06
C ALA A 544 7.68 -1.67 -16.90
N GLY A 545 7.95 -2.72 -17.68
CA GLY A 545 9.12 -2.76 -18.54
C GLY A 545 9.05 -1.77 -19.70
N ILE A 546 7.86 -1.51 -20.28
CA ILE A 546 7.70 -0.43 -21.27
C ILE A 546 8.05 0.92 -20.63
N ALA A 547 7.56 1.19 -19.41
CA ALA A 547 7.91 2.41 -18.69
C ALA A 547 9.42 2.51 -18.39
N ALA A 548 10.08 1.39 -18.05
CA ALA A 548 11.53 1.38 -17.87
C ALA A 548 12.29 1.74 -19.16
N LEU A 549 11.85 1.22 -20.31
CA LEU A 549 12.40 1.63 -21.62
C LEU A 549 12.16 3.12 -21.89
N MET A 550 10.99 3.66 -21.52
CA MET A 550 10.73 5.09 -21.63
C MET A 550 11.70 5.92 -20.77
N LEU A 551 12.03 5.48 -19.55
CA LEU A 551 13.01 6.16 -18.69
C LEU A 551 14.45 6.03 -19.19
N GLU A 552 14.78 4.95 -19.91
CA GLU A 552 16.08 4.81 -20.58
C GLU A 552 16.22 5.83 -21.72
N VAL A 553 15.17 5.97 -22.54
CA VAL A 553 15.15 6.91 -23.69
C VAL A 553 14.99 8.36 -23.23
N HIS A 554 14.17 8.60 -22.21
CA HIS A 554 13.85 9.91 -21.64
C HIS A 554 14.12 9.95 -20.13
N PRO A 555 15.40 10.03 -19.71
CA PRO A 555 15.76 10.18 -18.30
C PRO A 555 15.08 11.35 -17.58
N GLU A 556 14.68 12.39 -18.32
CA GLU A 556 13.95 13.55 -17.81
C GLU A 556 12.54 13.24 -17.29
N TYR A 557 11.99 12.05 -17.57
CA TYR A 557 10.69 11.62 -17.04
C TYR A 557 10.77 11.00 -15.64
N ARG A 558 11.98 10.74 -15.12
CA ARG A 558 12.15 10.22 -13.74
C ARG A 558 11.51 11.15 -12.73
N GLY A 559 10.77 10.58 -11.78
CA GLY A 559 10.02 11.34 -10.79
C GLY A 559 8.73 12.00 -11.32
N ASN A 560 8.33 11.73 -12.58
CA ASN A 560 7.13 12.30 -13.19
C ASN A 560 6.22 11.19 -13.78
N PRO A 561 5.54 10.40 -12.93
CA PRO A 561 4.69 9.31 -13.36
C PRO A 561 3.54 9.78 -14.27
N ASP A 562 2.94 10.94 -14.01
CA ASP A 562 1.84 11.50 -14.82
C ASP A 562 2.21 11.62 -16.31
N THR A 563 3.45 12.00 -16.61
CA THR A 563 3.94 12.09 -18.00
C THR A 563 4.02 10.72 -18.65
N ILE A 564 4.56 9.72 -17.94
CA ILE A 564 4.68 8.36 -18.44
C ILE A 564 3.30 7.74 -18.66
N ILE A 565 2.39 7.87 -17.68
CA ILE A 565 1.00 7.42 -17.76
C ILE A 565 0.32 8.04 -18.98
N SER A 566 0.38 9.36 -19.11
CA SER A 566 -0.26 10.08 -20.22
C SER A 566 0.24 9.63 -21.60
N LEU A 567 1.54 9.33 -21.73
CA LEU A 567 2.14 8.88 -22.98
C LEU A 567 1.76 7.43 -23.32
N LEU A 568 1.70 6.56 -22.31
CA LEU A 568 1.21 5.18 -22.47
C LEU A 568 -0.28 5.15 -22.84
N GLU A 569 -1.12 5.98 -22.21
CA GLU A 569 -2.53 6.12 -22.55
C GLU A 569 -2.74 6.66 -23.97
N GLN A 570 -1.92 7.64 -24.39
CA GLN A 570 -1.98 8.22 -25.74
C GLN A 570 -1.51 7.26 -26.84
N SER A 571 -0.61 6.32 -26.51
CA SER A 571 -0.12 5.32 -27.45
C SER A 571 -1.02 4.09 -27.56
N ALA A 572 -2.02 3.96 -26.67
CA ALA A 572 -2.77 2.73 -26.51
C ALA A 572 -3.87 2.51 -27.56
N SER A 573 -4.30 1.25 -27.72
CA SER A 573 -5.18 0.83 -28.81
C SER A 573 -6.63 1.33 -28.72
N ASN A 574 -7.07 1.85 -27.56
CA ASN A 574 -8.45 2.25 -27.27
C ASN A 574 -8.56 3.70 -26.74
N THR A 575 -7.54 4.56 -26.95
CA THR A 575 -7.49 5.94 -26.44
C THR A 575 -8.69 6.80 -26.83
N SER A 576 -9.30 6.55 -27.99
CA SER A 576 -10.45 7.33 -28.47
C SER A 576 -11.76 7.05 -27.75
N SER A 577 -11.87 5.92 -27.04
CA SER A 577 -13.09 5.50 -26.34
C SER A 577 -12.77 4.57 -25.16
N PRO A 578 -12.03 5.06 -24.15
CA PRO A 578 -11.69 4.27 -22.98
C PRO A 578 -12.95 3.81 -22.23
N ASN A 579 -12.84 2.67 -21.56
CA ASN A 579 -13.94 2.06 -20.81
C ASN A 579 -13.40 1.34 -19.56
N ASP A 580 -14.31 0.85 -18.73
CA ASP A 580 -14.04 0.12 -17.49
C ASP A 580 -13.51 -1.31 -17.70
N THR A 581 -13.45 -1.82 -18.94
CA THR A 581 -13.07 -3.20 -19.22
C THR A 581 -11.62 -3.32 -19.67
N ILE A 582 -11.22 -2.53 -20.67
CA ILE A 582 -9.86 -2.54 -21.25
C ILE A 582 -9.15 -1.19 -21.12
N GLY A 583 -9.75 -0.22 -20.44
CA GLY A 583 -9.16 1.10 -20.28
C GLY A 583 -8.88 1.80 -21.60
N TYR A 584 -7.72 2.43 -21.67
CA TYR A 584 -7.14 3.00 -22.88
C TYR A 584 -6.60 1.94 -23.84
N GLY A 585 -6.56 0.66 -23.47
CA GLY A 585 -6.19 -0.46 -24.34
C GLY A 585 -4.74 -0.91 -24.16
N ILE A 586 -4.21 -1.57 -25.19
CA ILE A 586 -2.83 -2.09 -25.20
C ILE A 586 -1.88 -0.95 -25.57
N PRO A 587 -0.92 -0.56 -24.71
CA PRO A 587 0.03 0.51 -25.02
C PRO A 587 0.99 0.07 -26.13
N ASP A 588 1.27 0.97 -27.08
CA ASP A 588 2.33 0.78 -28.07
C ASP A 588 3.64 1.35 -27.54
N ALA A 589 4.56 0.45 -27.17
CA ALA A 589 5.86 0.81 -26.60
C ALA A 589 6.70 1.72 -27.52
N TYR A 590 6.63 1.50 -28.83
CA TYR A 590 7.38 2.31 -29.79
C TYR A 590 6.76 3.70 -29.91
N GLN A 591 5.44 3.82 -29.98
CA GLN A 591 4.78 5.12 -30.00
C GLN A 591 4.93 5.90 -28.69
N ALA A 592 5.00 5.21 -27.54
CA ALA A 592 5.15 5.87 -26.24
C ALA A 592 6.50 6.60 -26.08
N ILE A 593 7.56 6.18 -26.79
CA ILE A 593 8.90 6.79 -26.73
C ILE A 593 9.18 7.85 -27.81
N LEU A 594 8.32 7.99 -28.82
CA LEU A 594 8.51 8.94 -29.93
C LEU A 594 8.18 10.43 -29.66
N PRO A 595 7.32 10.82 -28.70
CA PRO A 595 6.81 12.19 -28.63
C PRO A 595 7.84 13.31 -28.37
N LEU A 596 9.12 13.00 -28.11
CA LEU A 596 10.20 13.97 -28.07
C LEU A 596 11.44 13.49 -28.87
N PRO A 597 12.23 14.39 -29.47
CA PRO A 597 13.48 14.01 -30.13
C PRO A 597 14.46 13.47 -29.08
N ALA A 598 14.49 12.16 -28.93
CA ALA A 598 15.38 11.48 -28.02
C ALA A 598 16.83 11.55 -28.54
N ASP A 599 17.77 11.85 -27.64
CA ASP A 599 19.20 11.74 -27.92
C ASP A 599 19.61 10.27 -27.73
N ILE A 600 19.01 9.38 -28.53
CA ILE A 600 19.30 7.95 -28.46
C ILE A 600 20.62 7.72 -29.17
N ASP A 601 21.66 7.41 -28.42
CA ASP A 601 22.86 6.76 -28.96
C ASP A 601 22.50 5.33 -29.38
N THR A 602 21.75 5.21 -30.48
CA THR A 602 21.45 3.93 -31.13
C THR A 602 22.73 3.41 -31.76
N PHE A 603 23.56 2.73 -30.98
CA PHE A 603 24.81 2.21 -31.48
C PHE A 603 24.55 1.04 -32.44
N SER A 604 24.77 1.29 -33.73
CA SER A 604 24.44 0.37 -34.83
C SER A 604 25.40 -0.82 -34.98
N ARG A 605 26.44 -0.91 -34.13
CA ARG A 605 27.48 -1.93 -34.19
C ARG A 605 28.09 -2.20 -32.82
N ASN A 606 28.63 -3.40 -32.64
CA ASN A 606 29.53 -3.70 -31.53
C ASN A 606 30.70 -2.71 -31.50
N GLU A 607 30.98 -2.12 -30.34
CA GLU A 607 31.94 -1.04 -30.19
C GLU A 607 32.80 -1.20 -28.94
N LEU A 608 34.10 -0.95 -29.09
CA LEU A 608 34.99 -0.71 -27.95
C LEU A 608 34.86 0.75 -27.52
N LEU A 609 34.50 0.96 -26.27
CA LEU A 609 34.54 2.26 -25.60
C LEU A 609 35.99 2.61 -25.24
N PRO A 610 36.29 3.87 -24.85
CA PRO A 610 37.65 4.30 -24.52
C PRO A 610 38.29 3.42 -23.43
N PRO A 611 39.43 2.76 -23.69
CA PRO A 611 40.14 2.00 -22.66
C PRO A 611 40.54 2.90 -21.49
N TYR A 612 40.46 2.38 -20.26
CA TYR A 612 40.82 3.14 -19.07
C TYR A 612 41.56 2.27 -18.04
N PRO A 613 42.54 2.81 -17.31
CA PRO A 613 43.15 4.13 -17.51
C PRO A 613 43.95 4.19 -18.83
N ASN A 614 43.93 5.36 -19.47
CA ASN A 614 44.71 5.64 -20.68
C ASN A 614 45.33 7.05 -20.56
N PRO A 615 46.65 7.17 -20.29
CA PRO A 615 47.66 6.12 -20.39
C PRO A 615 47.58 5.09 -19.26
N PHE A 616 47.93 3.84 -19.58
CA PHE A 616 48.08 2.76 -18.61
C PHE A 616 49.52 2.69 -18.09
N TYR A 617 49.65 2.70 -16.76
CA TYR A 617 50.93 2.64 -16.06
C TYR A 617 51.00 1.37 -15.19
N PRO A 618 51.55 0.24 -15.70
CA PRO A 618 51.60 -1.02 -14.96
C PRO A 618 52.33 -0.94 -13.60
N GLY A 619 53.14 0.10 -13.37
CA GLY A 619 53.85 0.31 -12.11
C GLY A 619 53.01 0.98 -11.01
N SER A 620 51.91 1.65 -11.35
CA SER A 620 51.02 2.33 -10.41
C SER A 620 49.57 1.86 -10.50
N GLN A 621 49.21 1.13 -11.56
CA GLN A 621 47.89 0.58 -11.83
C GLN A 621 48.06 -0.90 -12.16
N ALA A 622 47.25 -1.76 -11.55
CA ALA A 622 47.35 -3.20 -11.78
C ALA A 622 46.83 -3.57 -13.19
N LEU A 623 45.73 -2.93 -13.64
CA LEU A 623 45.00 -3.31 -14.83
C LEU A 623 44.65 -2.09 -15.71
N ILE A 624 44.48 -2.35 -17.02
CA ILE A 624 43.71 -1.53 -17.95
C ILE A 624 42.44 -2.29 -18.33
N TYR A 625 41.32 -1.60 -18.34
CA TYR A 625 39.99 -2.08 -18.71
C TYR A 625 39.62 -1.68 -20.13
N PHE A 626 38.87 -2.54 -20.79
CA PHE A 626 38.40 -2.35 -22.16
C PHE A 626 36.87 -2.38 -22.20
N PRO A 627 36.20 -1.29 -21.80
CA PRO A 627 34.75 -1.19 -21.85
C PRO A 627 34.26 -1.36 -23.29
N PHE A 628 33.08 -1.94 -23.46
CA PHE A 628 32.49 -2.18 -24.79
C PHE A 628 30.97 -2.21 -24.74
N ARG A 629 30.35 -2.06 -25.91
CA ARG A 629 28.91 -2.23 -26.11
C ARG A 629 28.64 -3.28 -27.18
N LEU A 630 27.64 -4.12 -26.94
CA LEU A 630 27.18 -5.13 -27.89
C LEU A 630 25.77 -4.83 -28.34
N ASN A 631 25.56 -4.74 -29.66
CA ASN A 631 24.23 -4.58 -30.24
C ASN A 631 23.61 -5.93 -30.61
N LYS A 632 24.39 -7.01 -30.51
CA LYS A 632 23.97 -8.39 -30.71
C LYS A 632 24.69 -9.29 -29.72
N ALA A 633 23.91 -10.11 -29.02
CA ALA A 633 24.43 -11.15 -28.13
C ALA A 633 25.40 -12.05 -28.88
N SER A 634 26.54 -12.39 -28.27
CA SER A 634 27.63 -13.06 -28.99
C SER A 634 28.29 -14.14 -28.11
N THR A 635 28.45 -15.34 -28.67
CA THR A 635 29.14 -16.49 -28.04
C THR A 635 30.64 -16.53 -28.31
N ARG A 636 31.11 -15.77 -29.30
CA ARG A 636 32.51 -15.79 -29.75
C ARG A 636 33.16 -14.42 -29.67
N ILE A 637 33.22 -13.87 -28.46
CA ILE A 637 33.89 -12.59 -28.23
C ILE A 637 35.36 -12.82 -27.91
N ARG A 638 36.24 -12.14 -28.64
CA ARG A 638 37.69 -12.24 -28.50
C ARG A 638 38.27 -10.84 -28.36
N LEU A 639 39.01 -10.63 -27.28
CA LEU A 639 39.84 -9.45 -27.08
C LEU A 639 41.26 -9.77 -27.57
N ARG A 640 41.80 -8.94 -28.46
CA ARG A 640 43.18 -9.06 -28.96
C ARG A 640 43.92 -7.74 -28.78
N ILE A 641 45.17 -7.82 -28.37
CA ILE A 641 46.05 -6.66 -28.26
C ILE A 641 47.19 -6.80 -29.25
N PHE A 642 47.48 -5.74 -29.99
CA PHE A 642 48.55 -5.67 -30.98
C PHE A 642 49.45 -4.47 -30.74
N THR A 643 50.71 -4.61 -31.13
CA THR A 643 51.60 -3.46 -31.33
C THR A 643 51.20 -2.71 -32.61
N LEU A 644 51.70 -1.49 -32.82
CA LEU A 644 51.50 -0.75 -34.07
C LEU A 644 52.10 -1.42 -35.31
N SER A 645 53.09 -2.31 -35.14
CA SER A 645 53.64 -3.11 -36.26
C SER A 645 52.76 -4.31 -36.62
N GLY A 646 51.67 -4.54 -35.88
CA GLY A 646 50.74 -5.65 -36.11
C GLY A 646 51.13 -6.95 -35.40
N GLU A 647 52.13 -6.93 -34.51
CA GLU A 647 52.48 -8.08 -33.69
C GLU A 647 51.41 -8.31 -32.61
N ARG A 648 50.88 -9.53 -32.50
CA ARG A 648 49.88 -9.90 -31.51
C ARG A 648 50.54 -10.14 -30.14
N VAL A 649 50.11 -9.39 -29.15
CA VAL A 649 50.62 -9.39 -27.77
C VAL A 649 49.81 -10.34 -26.88
N LEU A 650 48.49 -10.29 -27.04
CA LEU A 650 47.51 -11.04 -26.25
C LEU A 650 46.33 -11.41 -27.15
N GLU A 651 45.78 -12.61 -26.96
CA GLU A 651 44.43 -12.96 -27.35
C GLU A 651 43.76 -13.72 -26.21
N LYS A 652 42.56 -13.28 -25.82
CA LYS A 652 41.73 -14.04 -24.89
C LYS A 652 40.25 -14.01 -25.30
N PRO A 653 39.51 -15.11 -25.08
CA PRO A 653 38.06 -15.05 -25.12
C PRO A 653 37.55 -14.18 -23.97
N LEU A 654 36.39 -13.54 -24.15
CA LEU A 654 35.61 -13.04 -23.03
C LEU A 654 34.62 -14.11 -22.58
N VAL A 655 34.37 -14.19 -21.28
CA VAL A 655 33.45 -15.13 -20.64
C VAL A 655 32.16 -14.40 -20.23
N PRO A 656 30.97 -15.00 -20.30
CA PRO A 656 29.76 -14.37 -19.77
C PRO A 656 29.79 -14.18 -18.25
N LEU A 657 29.08 -13.14 -17.77
CA LEU A 657 28.98 -12.81 -16.34
C LEU A 657 28.46 -14.00 -15.51
N TYR A 658 27.63 -14.86 -16.11
CA TYR A 658 26.97 -15.98 -15.41
C TYR A 658 27.16 -17.31 -16.15
N ALA A 659 28.39 -17.57 -16.63
CA ALA A 659 28.72 -18.80 -17.33
C ALA A 659 28.37 -20.05 -16.48
N THR A 660 27.46 -20.91 -16.98
CA THR A 660 27.18 -22.23 -16.41
C THR A 660 27.93 -23.30 -17.21
N GLU A 661 27.99 -24.57 -16.77
CA GLU A 661 28.67 -25.63 -17.56
C GLU A 661 27.97 -25.97 -18.90
N GLU A 662 27.03 -25.13 -19.37
CA GLU A 662 26.21 -25.35 -20.56
C GLU A 662 26.79 -24.79 -21.87
N VAL A 663 26.21 -25.26 -22.98
CA VAL A 663 26.82 -25.28 -24.32
C VAL A 663 26.62 -23.98 -25.12
N ASP A 664 25.86 -23.00 -24.61
CA ASP A 664 25.48 -21.77 -25.36
C ASP A 664 25.63 -20.45 -24.54
N ASP A 665 26.67 -20.36 -23.72
CA ASP A 665 27.05 -19.17 -22.96
C ASP A 665 27.36 -17.96 -23.89
N GLU A 666 26.40 -17.02 -24.04
CA GLU A 666 26.55 -15.77 -24.78
C GLU A 666 26.77 -14.56 -23.85
N ILE A 667 27.58 -13.59 -24.27
CA ILE A 667 27.58 -12.26 -23.63
C ILE A 667 26.40 -11.47 -24.21
N ALA A 668 25.51 -10.99 -23.35
CA ALA A 668 24.25 -10.32 -23.68
C ALA A 668 24.45 -9.00 -24.43
N ILE A 669 23.39 -8.53 -25.11
CA ILE A 669 23.33 -7.16 -25.62
C ILE A 669 23.42 -6.19 -24.44
N GLY A 670 24.15 -5.09 -24.59
CA GLY A 670 24.26 -4.09 -23.52
C GLY A 670 25.58 -3.32 -23.54
N THR A 671 25.73 -2.46 -22.53
CA THR A 671 26.96 -1.73 -22.25
C THR A 671 27.69 -2.40 -21.09
N TYR A 672 28.98 -2.65 -21.26
CA TYR A 672 29.87 -3.23 -20.26
C TYR A 672 30.96 -2.20 -19.97
N ASP A 673 30.80 -1.44 -18.90
CA ASP A 673 31.75 -0.41 -18.48
C ASP A 673 32.07 -0.41 -16.97
N ASP A 674 31.31 -1.16 -16.17
CA ASP A 674 31.62 -1.41 -14.75
C ASP A 674 32.90 -2.26 -14.59
N PRO A 675 33.86 -1.85 -13.73
CA PRO A 675 35.08 -2.60 -13.50
C PRO A 675 34.88 -4.04 -13.02
N ALA A 676 33.93 -4.31 -12.13
CA ALA A 676 33.70 -5.65 -11.59
C ALA A 676 33.20 -6.59 -12.70
N ASP A 677 32.27 -6.10 -13.53
CA ASP A 677 31.78 -6.84 -14.70
C ASP A 677 32.91 -7.11 -15.70
N LEU A 678 33.70 -6.09 -16.02
CA LEU A 678 34.83 -6.21 -16.96
C LEU A 678 35.89 -7.19 -16.45
N GLU A 679 36.15 -7.27 -15.15
CA GLU A 679 37.03 -8.27 -14.56
C GLU A 679 36.44 -9.68 -14.69
N GLN A 680 35.17 -9.84 -14.32
CA GLN A 680 34.50 -11.13 -14.37
C GLN A 680 34.44 -11.70 -15.79
N ILE A 681 34.15 -10.86 -16.81
CA ILE A 681 34.11 -11.29 -18.21
C ILE A 681 35.50 -11.36 -18.87
N GLY A 682 36.54 -10.90 -18.18
CA GLY A 682 37.91 -10.91 -18.69
C GLY A 682 38.22 -9.79 -19.68
N ALA A 683 37.51 -8.66 -19.69
CA ALA A 683 37.74 -7.51 -20.57
C ALA A 683 38.76 -6.50 -20.01
N PHE A 684 39.92 -7.01 -19.55
CA PHE A 684 41.01 -6.22 -18.97
C PHE A 684 42.40 -6.73 -19.40
N TRP A 685 43.48 -6.04 -19.03
CA TRP A 685 44.86 -6.49 -19.23
C TRP A 685 45.83 -5.93 -18.21
N ASP A 686 46.88 -6.68 -17.89
CA ASP A 686 47.92 -6.37 -16.88
C ASP A 686 49.24 -5.84 -17.49
N GLY A 687 49.31 -5.72 -18.82
CA GLY A 687 50.53 -5.28 -19.51
C GLY A 687 51.57 -6.39 -19.71
N LEU A 688 51.17 -7.67 -19.63
CA LEU A 688 52.01 -8.83 -19.91
C LEU A 688 51.62 -9.53 -21.23
N THR A 689 52.58 -10.13 -21.92
CA THR A 689 52.31 -11.02 -23.06
C THR A 689 51.64 -12.32 -22.61
N GLU A 690 51.14 -13.14 -23.55
CA GLU A 690 50.60 -14.49 -23.26
C GLU A 690 51.55 -15.38 -22.46
N ASN A 691 52.87 -15.13 -22.54
CA ASN A 691 53.90 -15.87 -21.81
C ASN A 691 54.31 -15.20 -20.49
N GLY A 692 53.52 -14.24 -19.98
CA GLY A 692 53.77 -13.53 -18.73
C GLY A 692 54.94 -12.53 -18.78
N LYS A 693 55.41 -12.13 -19.96
CA LYS A 693 56.52 -11.15 -20.08
C LYS A 693 56.00 -9.72 -20.18
N PRO A 694 56.60 -8.75 -19.44
CA PRO A 694 56.28 -7.33 -19.60
C PRO A 694 56.44 -6.84 -21.03
N VAL A 695 55.45 -6.08 -21.52
CA VAL A 695 55.59 -5.37 -22.80
C VAL A 695 56.29 -4.02 -22.64
N ALA A 696 56.85 -3.48 -23.73
CA ALA A 696 57.51 -2.17 -23.74
C ALA A 696 56.51 -1.00 -23.73
N SER A 697 56.95 0.20 -23.32
CA SER A 697 56.14 1.42 -23.50
C SER A 697 55.86 1.67 -24.98
N GLY A 698 54.66 2.12 -25.29
CA GLY A 698 54.25 2.35 -26.68
C GLY A 698 52.75 2.50 -26.85
N LEU A 699 52.36 2.78 -28.09
CA LEU A 699 50.96 2.80 -28.51
C LEU A 699 50.54 1.38 -28.92
N TYR A 700 49.42 0.92 -28.38
CA TYR A 700 48.85 -0.41 -28.64
C TYR A 700 47.47 -0.29 -29.26
N LEU A 701 47.08 -1.31 -30.01
CA LEU A 701 45.75 -1.49 -30.57
C LEU A 701 45.06 -2.62 -29.80
N VAL A 702 43.89 -2.36 -29.24
CA VAL A 702 42.99 -3.40 -28.75
C VAL A 702 41.89 -3.62 -29.80
N VAL A 703 41.58 -4.87 -30.08
CA VAL A 703 40.57 -5.29 -31.05
C VAL A 703 39.61 -6.23 -30.35
N LEU A 704 38.33 -5.82 -30.29
CA LEU A 704 37.23 -6.67 -29.88
C LEU A 704 36.63 -7.28 -31.13
N SER A 705 36.59 -8.61 -31.21
CA SER A 705 35.99 -9.34 -32.33
C SER A 705 34.83 -10.17 -31.83
N THR A 706 33.73 -10.13 -32.56
CA THR A 706 32.52 -10.95 -32.37
C THR A 706 32.26 -11.74 -33.65
N GLN A 707 31.29 -12.65 -33.64
CA GLN A 707 30.82 -13.31 -34.86
C GLN A 707 30.16 -12.37 -35.89
N TYR A 708 29.81 -11.15 -35.49
CA TYR A 708 29.15 -10.15 -36.36
C TYR A 708 30.07 -9.05 -36.87
N GLY A 709 31.31 -8.98 -36.37
CA GLY A 709 32.27 -7.94 -36.75
C GLY A 709 33.30 -7.66 -35.67
N SER A 710 34.18 -6.70 -35.93
CA SER A 710 35.23 -6.29 -35.00
C SER A 710 35.35 -4.77 -34.90
N HIS A 711 35.66 -4.27 -33.71
CA HIS A 711 36.01 -2.87 -33.46
C HIS A 711 37.41 -2.78 -32.86
N ALA A 712 38.10 -1.66 -33.08
CA ALA A 712 39.45 -1.46 -32.56
C ALA A 712 39.57 -0.10 -31.86
N ALA A 713 40.25 -0.08 -30.73
CA ALA A 713 40.60 1.14 -30.00
C ALA A 713 42.12 1.22 -29.79
N LYS A 714 42.61 2.41 -29.49
CA LYS A 714 44.03 2.67 -29.21
C LYS A 714 44.20 3.05 -27.75
N PHE A 715 45.29 2.59 -27.14
CA PHE A 715 45.68 3.01 -25.80
C PHE A 715 47.18 3.13 -25.69
N LEU A 716 47.64 4.00 -24.80
CA LEU A 716 49.04 4.25 -24.54
C LEU A 716 49.46 3.50 -23.27
N LEU A 717 50.58 2.77 -23.34
CA LEU A 717 51.21 2.14 -22.18
C LEU A 717 52.55 2.82 -21.90
N LEU A 718 52.77 3.20 -20.64
CA LEU A 718 53.98 3.85 -20.15
C LEU A 718 54.54 3.08 -18.97
N ARG A 719 55.83 2.76 -18.99
CA ARG A 719 56.53 2.00 -17.93
C ARG A 719 57.61 2.84 -17.29
#